data_AF-A0A482W8Z7-F1
#
_entry.id   AF-A0A482W8Z7-F1
#
_cell.length_a   1.000
_cell.length_b   1.000
_cell.length_c   1.000
_cell.angle_alpha   90.00
_cell.angle_beta   90.00
_cell.angle_gamma   90.00
#
_symmetry.space_group_name_H-M   'P 1'
#
loop_
_entity.id
_entity.type
_entity.pdbx_description
1 polymer ?
#
loop_
_entity_poly.entity_id
_entity_poly.type
_entity_poly.pdbx_seq_one_letter_code
_entity_poly.pdbx_strand_id
1 'polypeptide(L)'
;MEIETLSKITEPQKMGITGYLRSFIAHRLSYYLKLKGPSYIADTACSSSLNALEHAFKAIRSGQCDNAIVGGVNLLLHPGITLQFFRLGVLSYDGICKVFDQNANGYVRGDTIACIFLQKSKVAKRIYAQLLYTKINCDGYKSFGITFPSTQMQQQLLTEIFDESGYSPSDLSYLEAHGTGTEVGDPQEVEAIDGAIAKKREKPLLIGSVKCSIGHTEPASGLCSLIKVIIAMETGLIAPNIYLKKIKAGMEGFEQGRLKAVTELTELEGDEAVVGINNFGFGGNNCHLLIKRFKKEKMKEGLPNDDVPRLVCVSGRTEESILSSLNDLKNKPFDTEYVRLFHNIFKKNHKNFLYRGYTILSKNGPLKTSFKFYVDQPKPLYVCFGQFDTSFRLLGNHFLHYPPFKATISRINTLLSHKNINIIDIILDKQTDTENALLGALAVQIGIVDVLKTLELNPAAVHGDGLGKLITAYYYETITLEEAMLAAYKAAETVETVTSFAKIMSTEKNDYICDISAYKSVNFPKNSIILNISDKCLNANEIMLVENNTVTFLEFLGRIYEQGHDLHLHKIYPEVQFPVSRGTPMISPLIKWNYKRTWYTYKFEGFMITDAEHREFNFSMQYDEHKFMQGHIIDGRNLFPATAYLNMVWETYVQSRRLAIIDVPIVFESCRFIRAVTMPKRGYCNLYVSIQRGTGIFEIMEKDALVVTGRIYSPEDVEAHKSNFALSNLDEHDPSLVLEQDEIYRELYLRGYNYSGLFKGLAKCNVDATTGLIKWEGNWITFMDKMLQMRILQMDTRSLYVPTGIQKIVIDPWELLNLVGDSSECLISVNVSVDFNIVKTLGIEIWGIQANSISRRINRFEPVLEKYEFIPNETLLDLMKSIRINTQIILENSLENNFNAVEIPHSTDSTLLLPLIQKVLEDVPLTNPNLTISTKTTIENIPGVKVEHFPLVSGGNLLLIIGTKILQRSNLKPILIALSHNGFVLTRENLDFAVKDYKDIEIVTQHVTEEEKLILFRESKYFNNKFIEVSSNHFEWLPELQNSLKQESNVVVYSQNRELDGIIGLVNCMRREPGGSKVKCFFIVDDAPKFDPLNSFYQDQIKKCLAVNVYKNGKWGTYRHLLLEELKEVE
;
A
#
# COMPACT_ATOMS: atom_id res chain seq x y z
N MET A 1 -22.55 4.54 -38.12
CA MET A 1 -22.92 3.18 -37.66
C MET A 1 -21.90 2.59 -36.67
N GLU A 2 -20.62 2.37 -36.98
CA GLU A 2 -19.65 1.83 -35.98
C GLU A 2 -19.37 2.77 -34.78
N ILE A 3 -19.49 4.09 -34.97
CA ILE A 3 -19.20 5.08 -33.91
C ILE A 3 -20.34 5.19 -32.87
N GLU A 4 -21.59 4.98 -33.27
CA GLU A 4 -22.76 5.02 -32.37
C GLU A 4 -23.00 3.71 -31.63
N THR A 5 -22.54 2.58 -32.17
CA THR A 5 -22.56 1.31 -31.44
C THR A 5 -21.52 1.29 -30.31
N LEU A 6 -20.44 2.07 -30.45
CA LEU A 6 -19.40 2.22 -29.42
C LEU A 6 -19.78 3.20 -28.29
N SER A 7 -20.74 4.12 -28.51
CA SER A 7 -21.14 5.10 -27.50
C SER A 7 -22.11 4.56 -26.44
N LYS A 8 -22.74 3.40 -26.67
CA LYS A 8 -23.68 2.75 -25.74
C LYS A 8 -23.05 1.71 -24.80
N ILE A 9 -21.73 1.55 -24.83
CA ILE A 9 -21.02 0.83 -23.77
C ILE A 9 -20.77 1.88 -22.67
N THR A 10 -21.53 1.80 -21.58
CA THR A 10 -21.38 2.68 -20.41
C THR A 10 -20.07 2.34 -19.69
N GLU A 11 -19.02 3.07 -20.08
CA GLU A 11 -17.59 2.96 -19.73
C GLU A 11 -16.92 1.58 -19.90
N PRO A 12 -16.61 1.16 -21.15
CA PRO A 12 -15.33 0.50 -21.35
C PRO A 12 -14.28 1.60 -21.17
N GLN A 13 -13.23 1.36 -20.37
CA GLN A 13 -12.10 2.27 -20.24
C GLN A 13 -11.80 2.92 -21.60
N LYS A 14 -12.01 4.24 -21.75
CA LYS A 14 -11.87 4.99 -23.03
C LYS A 14 -10.50 4.78 -23.73
N MET A 15 -9.56 4.12 -23.08
CA MET A 15 -8.22 3.80 -23.56
C MET A 15 -7.92 2.28 -23.64
N GLY A 16 -8.91 1.38 -23.54
CA GLY A 16 -8.70 -0.07 -23.53
C GLY A 16 -7.87 -0.56 -24.73
N ILE A 17 -8.12 0.00 -25.91
CA ILE A 17 -7.35 -0.28 -27.13
C ILE A 17 -5.85 -0.02 -26.95
N THR A 18 -5.46 0.99 -26.17
CA THR A 18 -4.05 1.31 -25.86
C THR A 18 -3.42 0.33 -24.86
N GLY A 19 -4.22 -0.55 -24.27
CA GLY A 19 -3.82 -1.57 -23.30
C GLY A 19 -3.67 -2.98 -23.87
N TYR A 20 -4.33 -3.30 -25.00
CA TYR A 20 -4.29 -4.65 -25.59
C TYR A 20 -3.93 -4.71 -27.08
N LEU A 21 -4.07 -3.61 -27.84
CA LEU A 21 -3.71 -3.63 -29.26
C LEU A 21 -2.22 -3.96 -29.37
N ARG A 22 -1.88 -4.95 -30.21
CA ARG A 22 -0.53 -5.53 -30.25
C ARG A 22 0.54 -4.45 -30.31
N SER A 23 0.45 -3.49 -31.24
CA SER A 23 1.43 -2.39 -31.42
C SER A 23 1.80 -1.63 -30.13
N PHE A 24 0.85 -1.49 -29.19
CA PHE A 24 1.08 -0.80 -27.93
C PHE A 24 2.01 -1.54 -26.97
N ILE A 25 2.29 -2.83 -27.17
CA ILE A 25 3.32 -3.55 -26.38
C ILE A 25 4.67 -2.81 -26.49
N ALA A 26 5.05 -2.38 -27.69
CA ALA A 26 6.26 -1.59 -27.90
C ALA A 26 6.04 -0.09 -27.64
N HIS A 27 4.97 0.50 -28.21
CA HIS A 27 4.74 1.95 -28.11
C HIS A 27 4.55 2.44 -26.68
N ARG A 28 3.93 1.65 -25.81
CA ARG A 28 3.67 2.03 -24.42
C ARG A 28 4.95 2.04 -23.59
N LEU A 29 5.90 1.14 -23.87
CA LEU A 29 7.24 1.17 -23.28
C LEU A 29 8.00 2.43 -23.72
N SER A 30 8.00 2.72 -25.02
CA SER A 30 8.64 3.92 -25.59
C SER A 30 8.04 5.21 -25.03
N TYR A 31 6.71 5.29 -24.92
CA TYR A 31 6.00 6.41 -24.31
C TYR A 31 6.39 6.61 -22.84
N TYR A 32 6.35 5.55 -22.03
CA TYR A 32 6.64 5.63 -20.59
C TYR A 32 8.10 6.01 -20.31
N LEU A 33 9.04 5.44 -21.07
CA LEU A 33 10.47 5.69 -20.93
C LEU A 33 10.95 6.95 -21.70
N LYS A 34 10.03 7.66 -22.37
CA LYS A 34 10.31 8.86 -23.19
C LYS A 34 11.35 8.61 -24.29
N LEU A 35 11.31 7.42 -24.89
CA LEU A 35 12.21 7.02 -25.98
C LEU A 35 11.73 7.58 -27.31
N LYS A 36 12.65 8.00 -28.17
CA LYS A 36 12.38 8.65 -29.46
C LYS A 36 12.84 7.83 -30.68
N GLY A 37 13.45 6.66 -30.45
CA GLY A 37 13.93 5.77 -31.51
C GLY A 37 12.82 4.93 -32.14
N PRO A 38 13.17 4.04 -33.09
CA PRO A 38 12.22 3.10 -33.69
C PRO A 38 11.48 2.28 -32.65
N SER A 39 10.15 2.16 -32.80
CA SER A 39 9.29 1.43 -31.86
C SER A 39 8.21 0.67 -32.63
N TYR A 40 8.32 -0.66 -32.68
CA TYR A 40 7.42 -1.54 -33.42
C TYR A 40 7.50 -2.98 -32.88
N ILE A 41 6.72 -3.88 -33.47
CA ILE A 41 6.66 -5.30 -33.13
C ILE A 41 6.94 -6.12 -34.38
N ALA A 42 7.69 -7.21 -34.21
CA ALA A 42 7.85 -8.26 -35.20
C ALA A 42 7.05 -9.49 -34.77
N ASP A 43 6.28 -10.08 -35.68
CA ASP A 43 5.57 -11.35 -35.48
C ASP A 43 5.98 -12.31 -36.60
N THR A 44 7.01 -13.11 -36.32
CA THR A 44 7.52 -14.19 -37.17
C THR A 44 7.36 -15.53 -36.46
N ALA A 45 6.23 -15.68 -35.75
CA ALA A 45 5.92 -16.80 -34.87
C ALA A 45 7.05 -17.04 -33.85
N CYS A 46 7.54 -18.28 -33.73
CA CYS A 46 8.53 -18.67 -32.74
C CYS A 46 9.87 -17.94 -32.87
N SER A 47 10.18 -17.37 -34.04
CA SER A 47 11.42 -16.64 -34.32
C SER A 47 11.38 -15.14 -33.98
N SER A 48 10.24 -14.63 -33.52
CA SER A 48 9.95 -13.19 -33.42
C SER A 48 11.00 -12.41 -32.65
N SER A 49 11.39 -12.89 -31.47
CA SER A 49 12.28 -12.13 -30.60
C SER A 49 13.74 -12.09 -31.08
N LEU A 50 14.26 -13.12 -31.76
CA LEU A 50 15.58 -13.01 -32.41
C LEU A 50 15.53 -12.21 -33.71
N ASN A 51 14.40 -12.17 -34.42
CA ASN A 51 14.25 -11.27 -35.57
C ASN A 51 14.25 -9.80 -35.11
N ALA A 52 13.53 -9.49 -34.04
CA ALA A 52 13.57 -8.17 -33.41
C ALA A 52 14.99 -7.81 -32.92
N LEU A 53 15.74 -8.79 -32.40
CA LEU A 53 17.14 -8.62 -32.02
C LEU A 53 18.04 -8.31 -33.21
N GLU A 54 17.83 -9.00 -34.33
CA GLU A 54 18.57 -8.78 -35.58
C GLU A 54 18.36 -7.36 -36.11
N HIS A 55 17.10 -6.93 -36.16
CA HIS A 55 16.78 -5.58 -36.61
C HIS A 55 17.40 -4.52 -35.69
N ALA A 56 17.37 -4.75 -34.37
CA ALA A 56 18.01 -3.87 -33.39
C ALA A 56 19.54 -3.81 -33.56
N PHE A 57 20.19 -4.95 -33.83
CA PHE A 57 21.61 -5.00 -34.12
C PHE A 57 21.98 -4.23 -35.38
N LYS A 58 21.22 -4.41 -36.48
CA LYS A 58 21.39 -3.65 -37.72
C LYS A 58 21.15 -2.16 -37.52
N ALA A 59 20.13 -1.76 -36.75
CA ALA A 59 19.85 -0.36 -36.44
C ALA A 59 21.00 0.30 -35.66
N ILE A 60 21.59 -0.40 -34.68
CA ILE A 60 22.76 0.11 -33.94
C ILE A 60 24.00 0.21 -34.83
N ARG A 61 24.26 -0.80 -35.67
CA ARG A 61 25.43 -0.83 -36.58
C ARG A 61 25.34 0.22 -37.69
N SER A 62 24.15 0.48 -38.21
CA SER A 62 23.92 1.53 -39.22
C SER A 62 23.84 2.94 -38.63
N GLY A 63 23.86 3.09 -37.30
CA GLY A 63 23.80 4.39 -36.63
C GLY A 63 22.39 4.97 -36.49
N GLN A 64 21.33 4.21 -36.79
CA GLN A 64 19.94 4.64 -36.59
C GLN A 64 19.57 4.81 -35.11
N CYS A 65 20.23 4.06 -34.21
CA CYS A 65 20.13 4.24 -32.77
C CYS A 65 21.44 3.86 -32.06
N ASP A 66 21.60 4.32 -30.81
CA ASP A 66 22.77 3.97 -29.98
C ASP A 66 22.51 2.76 -29.08
N ASN A 67 21.25 2.60 -28.68
CA ASN A 67 20.79 1.56 -27.76
C ASN A 67 19.43 1.05 -28.22
N ALA A 68 19.11 -0.20 -27.87
CA ALA A 68 17.81 -0.81 -28.17
C ALA A 68 17.32 -1.64 -26.99
N ILE A 69 16.00 -1.63 -26.79
CA ILE A 69 15.29 -2.54 -25.89
C ILE A 69 14.62 -3.58 -26.78
N VAL A 70 14.94 -4.85 -26.60
CA VAL A 70 14.35 -5.96 -27.35
C VAL A 70 13.59 -6.84 -26.37
N GLY A 71 12.28 -6.98 -26.59
CA GLY A 71 11.37 -7.76 -25.75
C GLY A 71 10.74 -8.92 -26.51
N GLY A 72 10.43 -10.00 -25.79
CA GLY A 72 9.67 -11.15 -26.26
C GLY A 72 8.60 -11.49 -25.24
N VAL A 73 7.36 -11.65 -25.69
CA VAL A 73 6.20 -11.89 -24.82
C VAL A 73 5.36 -13.02 -25.37
N ASN A 74 5.05 -14.00 -24.53
CA ASN A 74 4.04 -15.03 -24.79
C ASN A 74 3.23 -15.28 -23.52
N LEU A 75 1.90 -15.26 -23.63
CA LEU A 75 0.97 -15.55 -22.53
C LEU A 75 -0.16 -16.48 -23.02
N LEU A 76 -0.38 -17.59 -22.31
CA LEU A 76 -1.31 -18.67 -22.62
C LEU A 76 -2.68 -18.44 -21.98
N LEU A 77 -3.38 -17.40 -22.43
CA LEU A 77 -4.64 -16.96 -21.80
C LEU A 77 -5.91 -17.57 -22.40
N HIS A 78 -5.84 -18.16 -23.61
CA HIS A 78 -7.00 -18.70 -24.32
C HIS A 78 -6.73 -20.13 -24.83
N PRO A 79 -7.53 -21.14 -24.42
CA PRO A 79 -7.26 -22.55 -24.73
C PRO A 79 -7.44 -22.89 -26.21
N GLY A 80 -8.23 -22.10 -26.96
CA GLY A 80 -8.42 -22.29 -28.40
C GLY A 80 -7.11 -22.33 -29.19
N ILE A 81 -6.10 -21.53 -28.83
CA ILE A 81 -4.79 -21.54 -29.53
C ILE A 81 -4.06 -22.87 -29.26
N THR A 82 -4.08 -23.33 -28.00
CA THR A 82 -3.49 -24.63 -27.64
C THR A 82 -4.20 -25.77 -28.36
N LEU A 83 -5.54 -25.73 -28.47
CA LEU A 83 -6.30 -26.71 -29.24
C LEU A 83 -5.93 -26.72 -30.73
N GLN A 84 -5.72 -25.55 -31.34
CA GLN A 84 -5.29 -25.50 -32.74
C GLN A 84 -3.89 -26.10 -32.93
N PHE A 85 -2.94 -25.81 -32.03
CA PHE A 85 -1.61 -26.45 -32.09
C PHE A 85 -1.66 -27.95 -31.80
N PHE A 86 -2.55 -28.40 -30.92
CA PHE A 86 -2.78 -29.83 -30.68
C PHE A 86 -3.32 -30.52 -31.94
N ARG A 87 -4.31 -29.90 -32.61
CA ARG A 87 -4.86 -30.40 -33.89
C ARG A 87 -3.84 -30.40 -35.02
N LEU A 88 -2.89 -29.47 -34.99
CA LEU A 88 -1.77 -29.44 -35.92
C LEU A 88 -0.76 -30.58 -35.68
N GLY A 89 -0.83 -31.27 -34.54
CA GLY A 89 0.04 -32.39 -34.19
C GLY A 89 1.44 -32.00 -33.72
N VAL A 90 1.67 -30.72 -33.38
CA VAL A 90 2.99 -30.22 -32.97
C VAL A 90 3.19 -30.19 -31.45
N LEU A 91 2.13 -30.41 -30.67
CA LEU A 91 2.20 -30.44 -29.22
C LEU A 91 2.47 -31.85 -28.69
N SER A 92 3.35 -31.92 -27.69
CA SER A 92 3.59 -33.16 -26.93
C SER A 92 2.32 -33.52 -26.12
N TYR A 93 1.82 -34.74 -26.31
CA TYR A 93 0.65 -35.26 -25.59
C TYR A 93 0.94 -35.59 -24.12
N ASP A 94 2.21 -35.75 -23.75
CA ASP A 94 2.67 -36.00 -22.38
C ASP A 94 3.20 -34.74 -21.68
N GLY A 95 3.11 -33.58 -22.34
CA GLY A 95 3.42 -32.29 -21.73
C GLY A 95 4.90 -32.10 -21.43
N ILE A 96 5.81 -32.69 -22.22
CA ILE A 96 7.26 -32.56 -22.05
C ILE A 96 7.96 -32.31 -23.40
N CYS A 97 8.84 -31.30 -23.47
CA CYS A 97 9.72 -31.08 -24.62
C CYS A 97 10.94 -32.03 -24.56
N LYS A 98 10.87 -33.21 -25.18
CA LYS A 98 11.96 -34.21 -25.18
C LYS A 98 12.96 -33.97 -26.32
N VAL A 99 13.70 -32.88 -26.21
CA VAL A 99 14.61 -32.42 -27.27
C VAL A 99 15.67 -33.49 -27.60
N PHE A 100 15.74 -33.89 -28.88
CA PHE A 100 16.60 -34.93 -29.46
C PHE A 100 16.31 -36.39 -29.04
N ASP A 101 15.35 -36.63 -28.13
CA ASP A 101 15.09 -37.98 -27.62
C ASP A 101 14.36 -38.85 -28.65
N GLN A 102 14.59 -40.16 -28.60
CA GLN A 102 13.91 -41.16 -29.42
C GLN A 102 12.37 -41.07 -29.32
N ASN A 103 11.85 -40.62 -28.18
CA ASN A 103 10.41 -40.51 -27.90
C ASN A 103 9.87 -39.08 -28.04
N ALA A 104 10.61 -38.19 -28.72
CA ALA A 104 10.19 -36.85 -29.09
C ALA A 104 8.90 -36.87 -29.92
N ASN A 105 7.85 -36.20 -29.44
CA ASN A 105 6.49 -36.24 -29.98
C ASN A 105 5.84 -34.86 -30.14
N GLY A 106 6.59 -33.78 -29.93
CA GLY A 106 6.09 -32.41 -29.95
C GLY A 106 6.69 -31.55 -28.85
N TYR A 107 6.24 -30.29 -28.79
CA TYR A 107 6.65 -29.33 -27.78
C TYR A 107 5.51 -29.00 -26.80
N VAL A 108 5.88 -28.33 -25.70
CA VAL A 108 4.95 -27.81 -24.69
C VAL A 108 4.97 -26.31 -24.76
N ARG A 109 3.82 -25.65 -24.78
CA ARG A 109 3.76 -24.18 -24.80
C ARG A 109 4.19 -23.62 -23.44
N GLY A 110 4.90 -22.50 -23.44
CA GLY A 110 5.35 -21.81 -22.21
C GLY A 110 4.99 -20.33 -22.18
N ASP A 111 4.72 -19.81 -20.97
CA ASP A 111 4.55 -18.38 -20.70
C ASP A 111 5.89 -17.71 -20.45
N THR A 112 6.14 -16.54 -21.05
CA THR A 112 7.32 -15.74 -20.71
C THR A 112 7.16 -14.28 -21.14
N ILE A 113 7.70 -13.38 -20.31
CA ILE A 113 8.06 -12.02 -20.70
C ILE A 113 9.57 -11.89 -20.50
N ALA A 114 10.32 -11.71 -21.58
CA ALA A 114 11.77 -11.55 -21.56
C ALA A 114 12.15 -10.22 -22.21
N CYS A 115 13.20 -9.57 -21.71
CA CYS A 115 13.67 -8.30 -22.23
C CYS A 115 15.19 -8.20 -22.07
N ILE A 116 15.86 -7.67 -23.10
CA ILE A 116 17.29 -7.38 -23.09
C ILE A 116 17.57 -5.96 -23.55
N PHE A 117 18.67 -5.40 -23.06
CA PHE A 117 19.14 -4.07 -23.40
C PHE A 117 20.44 -4.17 -24.20
N LEU A 118 20.39 -3.74 -25.47
CA LEU A 118 21.53 -3.68 -26.37
C LEU A 118 22.10 -2.27 -26.38
N GLN A 119 23.43 -2.18 -26.41
CA GLN A 119 24.17 -0.93 -26.47
C GLN A 119 25.51 -1.14 -27.17
N LYS A 120 26.08 -0.06 -27.71
CA LYS A 120 27.45 -0.07 -28.23
C LYS A 120 28.44 -0.40 -27.11
N SER A 121 29.36 -1.34 -27.36
CA SER A 121 30.32 -1.83 -26.35
C SER A 121 31.15 -0.72 -25.69
N LYS A 122 31.51 0.32 -26.46
CA LYS A 122 32.32 1.46 -25.99
C LYS A 122 31.72 2.24 -24.82
N VAL A 123 30.40 2.21 -24.65
CA VAL A 123 29.69 2.95 -23.58
C VAL A 123 29.06 2.04 -22.53
N ALA A 124 29.25 0.73 -22.69
CA ALA A 124 28.62 -0.26 -21.83
C ALA A 124 29.27 -0.31 -20.44
N LYS A 125 28.44 -0.21 -19.40
CA LYS A 125 28.88 -0.35 -18.00
C LYS A 125 28.99 -1.81 -17.57
N ARG A 126 28.22 -2.68 -18.22
CA ARG A 126 28.27 -4.13 -18.06
C ARG A 126 28.05 -4.75 -19.43
N ILE A 127 28.82 -5.78 -19.73
CA ILE A 127 28.69 -6.58 -20.95
C ILE A 127 28.60 -8.03 -20.50
N TYR A 128 27.44 -8.65 -20.70
CA TYR A 128 27.27 -10.09 -20.46
C TYR A 128 27.83 -10.91 -21.62
N ALA A 129 27.52 -10.48 -22.84
CA ALA A 129 27.98 -11.09 -24.08
C ALA A 129 28.10 -10.01 -25.16
N GLN A 130 28.96 -10.24 -26.15
CA GLN A 130 29.07 -9.42 -27.34
C GLN A 130 28.34 -10.10 -28.49
N LEU A 131 27.42 -9.38 -29.12
CA LEU A 131 26.76 -9.84 -30.34
C LEU A 131 27.70 -9.62 -31.54
N LEU A 132 28.20 -10.71 -32.12
CA LEU A 132 29.17 -10.69 -33.22
C LEU A 132 28.47 -10.51 -34.56
N TYR A 133 27.51 -11.38 -34.83
CA TYR A 133 26.79 -11.42 -36.09
C TYR A 133 25.43 -12.09 -35.93
N THR A 134 24.51 -11.79 -36.83
CA THR A 134 23.17 -12.38 -36.87
C THR A 134 22.64 -12.32 -38.28
N LYS A 135 21.91 -13.36 -38.68
CA LYS A 135 21.31 -13.45 -40.00
C LYS A 135 19.94 -14.11 -39.92
N ILE A 136 19.06 -13.70 -40.83
CA ILE A 136 17.74 -14.27 -41.04
C ILE A 136 17.59 -14.76 -42.47
N ASN A 137 16.83 -15.83 -42.67
CA ASN A 137 16.36 -16.26 -43.99
C ASN A 137 14.97 -16.91 -43.87
N CYS A 138 14.46 -17.44 -45.00
CA CYS A 138 13.16 -18.10 -45.05
C CYS A 138 13.28 -19.45 -45.77
N ASP A 139 12.55 -20.45 -45.28
CA ASP A 139 12.45 -21.80 -45.85
C ASP A 139 11.94 -21.80 -47.31
N GLY A 140 11.18 -20.78 -47.70
CA GLY A 140 10.56 -20.73 -49.03
C GLY A 140 9.50 -21.82 -49.24
N TYR A 141 9.35 -22.25 -50.50
CA TYR A 141 8.41 -23.31 -50.87
C TYR A 141 8.93 -24.69 -50.46
N LYS A 142 8.03 -25.51 -49.90
CA LYS A 142 8.31 -26.87 -49.42
C LYS A 142 7.19 -27.81 -49.86
N SER A 143 7.54 -28.95 -50.45
CA SER A 143 6.56 -29.94 -50.93
C SER A 143 5.68 -30.53 -49.82
N PHE A 144 6.19 -30.58 -48.60
CA PHE A 144 5.51 -31.12 -47.41
C PHE A 144 4.69 -30.08 -46.62
N GLY A 145 4.52 -28.88 -47.17
CA GLY A 145 3.69 -27.82 -46.57
C GLY A 145 4.47 -26.77 -45.78
N ILE A 146 3.76 -25.72 -45.37
CA ILE A 146 4.36 -24.53 -44.74
C ILE A 146 5.00 -24.80 -43.37
N THR A 147 4.48 -25.77 -42.62
CA THR A 147 4.92 -26.12 -41.25
C THR A 147 6.14 -27.02 -41.21
N PHE A 148 6.49 -27.67 -42.34
CA PHE A 148 7.67 -28.53 -42.42
C PHE A 148 8.95 -27.68 -42.38
N PRO A 149 9.98 -27.97 -41.58
CA PRO A 149 11.22 -27.19 -41.58
C PRO A 149 12.12 -27.55 -42.78
N SER A 150 12.81 -26.58 -43.38
CA SER A 150 13.74 -26.83 -44.50
C SER A 150 15.19 -27.00 -44.02
N THR A 151 15.70 -28.23 -44.00
CA THR A 151 17.12 -28.50 -43.72
C THR A 151 18.05 -27.72 -44.63
N GLN A 152 17.74 -27.64 -45.93
CA GLN A 152 18.57 -26.91 -46.90
C GLN A 152 18.70 -25.43 -46.55
N MET A 153 17.58 -24.76 -46.25
CA MET A 153 17.60 -23.33 -45.95
C MET A 153 18.21 -23.04 -44.57
N GLN A 154 18.02 -23.91 -43.59
CA GLN A 154 18.70 -23.80 -42.29
C GLN A 154 20.21 -24.01 -42.44
N GLN A 155 20.65 -24.98 -43.25
CA GLN A 155 22.07 -25.22 -43.53
C GLN A 155 22.70 -24.03 -44.28
N GLN A 156 21.97 -23.46 -45.25
CA GLN A 156 22.40 -22.26 -45.97
C GLN A 156 22.56 -21.07 -45.01
N LEU A 157 21.58 -20.83 -44.12
CA LEU A 157 21.66 -19.78 -43.10
C LEU A 157 22.92 -19.92 -42.24
N LEU A 158 23.17 -21.13 -41.74
CA LEU A 158 24.33 -21.43 -40.91
C LEU A 158 25.64 -21.27 -41.69
N THR A 159 25.68 -21.66 -42.97
CA THR A 159 26.89 -21.52 -43.78
C THR A 159 27.22 -20.06 -44.06
N GLU A 160 26.23 -19.31 -44.54
CA GLU A 160 26.38 -17.88 -44.88
C GLU A 160 26.80 -17.05 -43.66
N ILE A 161 26.35 -17.41 -42.46
CA ILE A 161 26.72 -16.65 -41.26
C ILE A 161 28.21 -16.77 -40.92
N PHE A 162 28.83 -17.93 -41.13
CA PHE A 162 30.27 -18.11 -40.91
C PHE A 162 31.07 -17.45 -42.03
N ASP A 163 30.60 -17.57 -43.28
CA ASP A 163 31.23 -16.93 -44.44
C ASP A 163 31.24 -15.39 -44.30
N GLU A 164 30.18 -14.79 -43.76
CA GLU A 164 30.05 -13.33 -43.61
C GLU A 164 30.62 -12.77 -42.30
N SER A 165 30.62 -13.55 -41.22
CA SER A 165 31.04 -13.07 -39.89
C SER A 165 32.55 -13.05 -39.69
N GLY A 166 33.31 -13.78 -40.52
CA GLY A 166 34.75 -13.97 -40.36
C GLY A 166 35.12 -14.97 -39.26
N TYR A 167 34.15 -15.72 -38.74
CA TYR A 167 34.35 -16.82 -37.79
C TYR A 167 34.28 -18.17 -38.49
N SER A 168 35.02 -19.15 -37.98
CA SER A 168 35.00 -20.53 -38.45
C SER A 168 33.99 -21.37 -37.65
N PRO A 169 33.37 -22.39 -38.26
CA PRO A 169 32.62 -23.42 -37.55
C PRO A 169 33.36 -24.01 -36.34
N SER A 170 34.71 -24.09 -36.40
CA SER A 170 35.56 -24.59 -35.31
C SER A 170 35.67 -23.65 -34.10
N ASP A 171 35.34 -22.37 -34.26
CA ASP A 171 35.37 -21.38 -33.17
C ASP A 171 34.20 -21.54 -32.18
N LEU A 172 33.15 -22.27 -32.56
CA LEU A 172 32.01 -22.52 -31.69
C LEU A 172 32.37 -23.43 -30.51
N SER A 173 32.16 -22.94 -29.29
CA SER A 173 32.24 -23.73 -28.06
C SER A 173 30.93 -24.48 -27.77
N TYR A 174 29.79 -23.88 -28.12
CA TYR A 174 28.46 -24.43 -27.85
C TYR A 174 27.43 -23.93 -28.88
N LEU A 175 26.40 -24.73 -29.12
CA LEU A 175 25.26 -24.36 -29.94
C LEU A 175 23.95 -24.55 -29.16
N GLU A 176 23.21 -23.47 -28.97
CA GLU A 176 21.86 -23.50 -28.43
C GLU A 176 20.85 -23.67 -29.57
N ALA A 177 20.30 -24.86 -29.71
CA ALA A 177 19.39 -25.23 -30.79
C ALA A 177 17.99 -24.62 -30.65
N HIS A 178 17.23 -24.59 -31.75
CA HIS A 178 15.80 -24.37 -31.69
C HIS A 178 15.13 -25.53 -30.94
N GLY A 179 15.52 -26.79 -31.20
CA GLY A 179 15.31 -27.97 -30.38
C GLY A 179 13.97 -28.00 -29.65
N THR A 180 12.94 -28.43 -30.36
CA THR A 180 11.54 -28.39 -29.88
C THR A 180 11.05 -29.72 -29.34
N GLY A 181 11.76 -30.82 -29.61
CA GLY A 181 11.26 -32.16 -29.31
C GLY A 181 10.19 -32.62 -30.29
N THR A 182 10.09 -31.97 -31.46
CA THR A 182 9.16 -32.41 -32.51
C THR A 182 9.73 -33.60 -33.28
N GLU A 183 8.85 -34.51 -33.70
CA GLU A 183 9.27 -35.76 -34.35
C GLU A 183 10.06 -35.49 -35.65
N VAL A 184 9.68 -34.46 -36.40
CA VAL A 184 10.27 -34.07 -37.68
C VAL A 184 11.29 -32.94 -37.53
N GLY A 185 11.02 -31.94 -36.68
CA GLY A 185 11.84 -30.72 -36.64
C GLY A 185 13.23 -30.93 -36.05
N ASP A 186 13.35 -31.70 -34.97
CA ASP A 186 14.65 -31.98 -34.35
C ASP A 186 15.62 -32.68 -35.34
N PRO A 187 15.23 -33.75 -36.07
CA PRO A 187 16.10 -34.35 -37.08
C PRO A 187 16.52 -33.39 -38.20
N GLN A 188 15.60 -32.58 -38.72
CA GLN A 188 15.91 -31.65 -39.81
C GLN A 188 16.89 -30.55 -39.39
N GLU A 189 16.75 -30.03 -38.16
CA GLU A 189 17.69 -29.07 -37.59
C GLU A 189 19.06 -29.69 -37.31
N VAL A 190 19.10 -30.91 -36.76
CA VAL A 190 20.35 -31.61 -36.47
C VAL A 190 21.14 -31.89 -37.75
N GLU A 191 20.47 -32.31 -38.82
CA GLU A 191 21.07 -32.51 -40.15
C GLU A 191 21.66 -31.21 -40.70
N ALA A 192 20.95 -30.09 -40.57
CA ALA A 192 21.42 -28.79 -41.02
C ALA A 192 22.68 -28.33 -40.26
N ILE A 193 22.70 -28.55 -38.94
CA ILE A 193 23.86 -28.26 -38.08
C ILE A 193 25.04 -29.15 -38.44
N ASP A 194 24.81 -30.45 -38.64
CA ASP A 194 25.87 -31.40 -38.99
C ASP A 194 26.52 -31.04 -40.33
N GLY A 195 25.69 -30.73 -41.33
CA GLY A 195 26.12 -30.36 -42.68
C GLY A 195 26.85 -29.01 -42.75
N ALA A 196 26.36 -27.98 -42.06
CA ALA A 196 26.96 -26.65 -42.10
C ALA A 196 28.19 -26.51 -41.19
N ILE A 197 28.17 -27.17 -40.03
CA ILE A 197 29.09 -26.91 -38.92
C ILE A 197 29.88 -28.16 -38.55
N ALA A 198 29.22 -29.23 -38.10
CA ALA A 198 29.91 -30.31 -37.38
C ALA A 198 30.83 -31.15 -38.27
N LYS A 199 30.49 -31.39 -39.55
CA LYS A 199 31.37 -32.06 -40.53
C LYS A 199 32.66 -31.27 -40.82
N LYS A 200 32.70 -29.98 -40.51
CA LYS A 200 33.87 -29.10 -40.71
C LYS A 200 34.73 -28.96 -39.45
N ARG A 201 34.44 -29.73 -38.39
CA ARG A 201 35.11 -29.64 -37.08
C ARG A 201 35.87 -30.93 -36.77
N GLU A 202 37.00 -30.78 -36.07
CA GLU A 202 37.76 -31.92 -35.51
C GLU A 202 37.19 -32.39 -34.16
N LYS A 203 36.72 -31.43 -33.34
CA LYS A 203 36.11 -31.71 -32.03
C LYS A 203 34.58 -31.74 -32.12
N PRO A 204 33.93 -32.63 -31.36
CA PRO A 204 32.46 -32.66 -31.29
C PRO A 204 31.90 -31.29 -30.86
N LEU A 205 30.81 -30.86 -31.49
CA LEU A 205 30.10 -29.65 -31.09
C LEU A 205 29.12 -29.96 -29.95
N LEU A 206 29.25 -29.24 -28.84
CA LEU A 206 28.30 -29.30 -27.74
C LEU A 206 26.98 -28.64 -28.15
N ILE A 207 25.86 -29.32 -27.93
CA ILE A 207 24.53 -28.84 -28.31
C ILE A 207 23.50 -29.06 -27.20
N GLY A 208 22.52 -28.15 -27.09
CA GLY A 208 21.39 -28.28 -26.17
C GLY A 208 20.27 -27.30 -26.47
N SER A 209 19.19 -27.35 -25.69
CA SER A 209 18.06 -26.42 -25.82
C SER A 209 17.47 -26.08 -24.45
N VAL A 210 17.09 -24.83 -24.22
CA VAL A 210 16.40 -24.35 -23.01
C VAL A 210 14.95 -24.86 -22.93
N LYS A 211 14.38 -25.27 -24.07
CA LYS A 211 12.95 -25.55 -24.19
C LYS A 211 12.56 -26.87 -23.53
N CYS A 212 13.53 -27.77 -23.32
CA CYS A 212 13.35 -28.91 -22.44
C CYS A 212 13.08 -28.50 -20.98
N SER A 213 13.61 -27.36 -20.52
CA SER A 213 13.49 -26.90 -19.13
C SER A 213 12.27 -26.02 -18.87
N ILE A 214 11.94 -25.11 -19.78
CA ILE A 214 10.88 -24.10 -19.56
C ILE A 214 9.69 -24.23 -20.52
N GLY A 215 9.68 -25.27 -21.35
CA GLY A 215 8.79 -25.36 -22.50
C GLY A 215 9.20 -24.43 -23.64
N HIS A 216 8.44 -24.46 -24.72
CA HIS A 216 8.59 -23.58 -25.87
C HIS A 216 7.75 -22.31 -25.67
N THR A 217 8.43 -21.20 -25.36
CA THR A 217 7.82 -19.89 -25.12
C THR A 217 7.52 -19.10 -26.41
N GLU A 218 7.37 -19.81 -27.52
CA GLU A 218 6.94 -19.32 -28.83
C GLU A 218 7.67 -18.03 -29.24
N PRO A 219 7.06 -16.83 -29.43
CA PRO A 219 7.80 -15.66 -29.91
C PRO A 219 8.89 -15.19 -28.93
N ALA A 220 8.83 -15.53 -27.64
CA ALA A 220 9.84 -15.19 -26.64
C ALA A 220 11.01 -16.20 -26.57
N SER A 221 10.91 -17.34 -27.26
CA SER A 221 11.84 -18.46 -27.13
C SER A 221 13.28 -18.14 -27.51
N GLY A 222 13.47 -17.24 -28.47
CA GLY A 222 14.76 -16.70 -28.86
C GLY A 222 15.51 -16.05 -27.71
N LEU A 223 14.86 -15.10 -27.04
CA LEU A 223 15.46 -14.42 -25.88
C LEU A 223 15.66 -15.36 -24.68
N CYS A 224 14.78 -16.33 -24.46
CA CYS A 224 15.02 -17.35 -23.42
C CYS A 224 16.30 -18.14 -23.68
N SER A 225 16.53 -18.52 -24.94
CA SER A 225 17.73 -19.24 -25.39
C SER A 225 18.98 -18.37 -25.16
N LEU A 226 18.92 -17.09 -25.54
CA LEU A 226 19.98 -16.12 -25.28
C LEU A 226 20.25 -15.89 -23.79
N ILE A 227 19.23 -15.82 -22.95
CA ILE A 227 19.38 -15.66 -21.49
C ILE A 227 20.04 -16.90 -20.87
N LYS A 228 19.67 -18.11 -21.28
CA LYS A 228 20.36 -19.35 -20.86
C LYS A 228 21.85 -19.28 -21.21
N VAL A 229 22.17 -18.88 -22.44
CA VAL A 229 23.58 -18.76 -22.87
C VAL A 229 24.31 -17.67 -22.10
N ILE A 230 23.70 -16.51 -21.85
CA ILE A 230 24.29 -15.45 -21.01
C ILE A 230 24.58 -15.97 -19.60
N ILE A 231 23.67 -16.72 -18.99
CA ILE A 231 23.91 -17.35 -17.69
C ILE A 231 25.10 -18.30 -17.78
N ALA A 232 25.17 -19.14 -18.83
CA ALA A 232 26.31 -20.03 -19.04
C ALA A 232 27.63 -19.29 -19.27
N MET A 233 27.61 -18.14 -19.94
CA MET A 233 28.79 -17.28 -20.12
C MET A 233 29.24 -16.63 -18.81
N GLU A 234 28.32 -16.22 -17.95
CA GLU A 234 28.63 -15.64 -16.64
C GLU A 234 29.14 -16.68 -15.65
N THR A 235 28.55 -17.88 -15.62
CA THR A 235 28.93 -18.95 -14.69
C THR A 235 30.06 -19.83 -15.20
N GLY A 236 30.30 -19.85 -16.52
CA GLY A 236 31.18 -20.82 -17.17
C GLY A 236 30.58 -22.22 -17.30
N LEU A 237 29.28 -22.40 -17.04
CA LEU A 237 28.62 -23.71 -16.96
C LEU A 237 27.36 -23.76 -17.84
N ILE A 238 27.32 -24.71 -18.75
CA ILE A 238 26.19 -25.00 -19.63
C ILE A 238 25.19 -25.89 -18.87
N ALA A 239 23.95 -25.42 -18.77
CA ALA A 239 22.87 -26.17 -18.14
C ALA A 239 22.48 -27.41 -18.98
N PRO A 240 22.21 -28.57 -18.32
CA PRO A 240 21.88 -29.81 -19.00
C PRO A 240 20.54 -29.75 -19.76
N ASN A 241 20.50 -30.44 -20.90
CA ASN A 241 19.32 -30.75 -21.69
C ASN A 241 18.56 -31.88 -21.01
N ILE A 242 17.57 -31.50 -20.20
CA ILE A 242 16.77 -32.44 -19.42
C ILE A 242 15.84 -33.29 -20.32
N TYR A 243 15.45 -34.47 -19.83
CA TYR A 243 14.60 -35.46 -20.51
C TYR A 243 15.19 -36.22 -21.71
N LEU A 244 16.45 -35.96 -22.08
CA LEU A 244 17.14 -36.76 -23.07
C LEU A 244 17.68 -38.06 -22.43
N LYS A 245 17.06 -39.19 -22.76
CA LYS A 245 17.47 -40.54 -22.31
C LYS A 245 18.21 -41.29 -23.39
N LYS A 246 17.73 -41.23 -24.63
CA LYS A 246 18.32 -41.91 -25.78
C LYS A 246 18.14 -41.03 -27.02
N ILE A 247 19.24 -40.71 -27.71
CA ILE A 247 19.20 -39.98 -28.97
C ILE A 247 18.33 -40.73 -29.99
N LYS A 248 17.51 -39.99 -30.74
CA LYS A 248 16.70 -40.52 -31.82
C LYS A 248 17.55 -41.08 -32.96
N ALA A 249 17.25 -42.30 -33.39
CA ALA A 249 17.88 -42.93 -34.54
C ALA A 249 17.69 -42.11 -35.83
N GLY A 250 18.73 -42.07 -36.67
CA GLY A 250 18.74 -41.32 -37.93
C GLY A 250 19.28 -39.90 -37.82
N MET A 251 19.75 -39.48 -36.64
CA MET A 251 20.49 -38.23 -36.47
C MET A 251 22.00 -38.47 -36.59
N GLU A 252 22.50 -38.54 -37.83
CA GLU A 252 23.88 -38.97 -38.15
C GLU A 252 24.96 -38.22 -37.36
N GLY A 253 24.80 -36.90 -37.15
CA GLY A 253 25.78 -36.10 -36.41
C GLY A 253 26.03 -36.58 -34.98
N PHE A 254 24.98 -37.07 -34.29
CA PHE A 254 25.13 -37.69 -32.97
C PHE A 254 25.68 -39.12 -33.06
N GLU A 255 25.17 -39.93 -33.99
CA GLU A 255 25.57 -41.32 -34.18
C GLU A 255 27.06 -41.46 -34.54
N GLN A 256 27.59 -40.51 -35.32
CA GLN A 256 28.98 -40.44 -35.74
C GLN A 256 29.86 -39.64 -34.76
N GLY A 257 29.31 -39.22 -33.62
CA GLY A 257 30.05 -38.55 -32.53
C GLY A 257 30.50 -37.12 -32.82
N ARG A 258 30.03 -36.48 -33.90
CA ARG A 258 30.34 -35.08 -34.25
C ARG A 258 29.54 -34.07 -33.43
N LEU A 259 28.37 -34.47 -32.94
CA LEU A 259 27.54 -33.69 -32.03
C LEU A 259 27.47 -34.39 -30.68
N LYS A 260 27.52 -33.62 -29.60
CA LYS A 260 27.36 -34.14 -28.24
C LYS A 260 26.33 -33.32 -27.48
N ALA A 261 25.21 -33.95 -27.14
CA ALA A 261 24.16 -33.31 -26.36
C ALA A 261 24.65 -33.11 -24.91
N VAL A 262 24.45 -31.91 -24.38
CA VAL A 262 24.84 -31.59 -23.00
C VAL A 262 23.79 -32.17 -22.06
N THR A 263 24.03 -33.34 -21.44
CA THR A 263 23.07 -34.01 -20.53
C THR A 263 23.40 -33.82 -19.04
N GLU A 264 24.56 -33.28 -18.73
CA GLU A 264 25.05 -32.95 -17.39
C GLU A 264 25.57 -31.52 -17.36
N LEU A 265 25.77 -30.98 -16.15
CA LEU A 265 26.36 -29.65 -15.99
C LEU A 265 27.78 -29.65 -16.57
N THR A 266 27.97 -28.97 -17.70
CA THR A 266 29.21 -29.05 -18.50
C THR A 266 29.90 -27.70 -18.57
N GLU A 267 31.22 -27.67 -18.53
CA GLU A 267 31.99 -26.43 -18.66
C GLU A 267 31.84 -25.80 -20.06
N LEU A 268 31.68 -24.47 -20.11
CA LEU A 268 31.77 -23.69 -21.35
C LEU A 268 33.24 -23.34 -21.61
N GLU A 269 33.91 -24.15 -22.42
CA GLU A 269 35.34 -23.99 -22.73
C GLU A 269 35.63 -22.66 -23.44
N GLY A 270 36.63 -21.94 -22.92
CA GLY A 270 37.19 -20.72 -23.50
C GLY A 270 36.76 -19.43 -22.78
N ASP A 271 37.74 -18.57 -22.50
CA ASP A 271 37.48 -17.23 -21.92
C ASP A 271 36.72 -16.31 -22.87
N GLU A 272 36.87 -16.56 -24.16
CA GLU A 272 36.26 -15.84 -25.26
C GLU A 272 35.31 -16.75 -26.07
N ALA A 273 34.71 -17.74 -25.40
CA ALA A 273 33.80 -18.72 -25.99
C ALA A 273 32.78 -18.09 -26.95
N VAL A 274 32.71 -18.61 -28.17
CA VAL A 274 31.72 -18.23 -29.17
C VAL A 274 30.57 -19.24 -29.13
N VAL A 275 29.34 -18.74 -29.04
CA VAL A 275 28.13 -19.56 -28.98
C VAL A 275 27.18 -19.17 -30.10
N GLY A 276 26.67 -20.18 -30.79
CA GLY A 276 25.62 -20.03 -31.79
C GLY A 276 24.23 -20.28 -31.19
N ILE A 277 23.22 -19.54 -31.64
CA ILE A 277 21.82 -19.72 -31.18
C ILE A 277 20.88 -19.80 -32.39
N ASN A 278 20.13 -20.90 -32.49
CA ASN A 278 19.08 -21.10 -33.48
C ASN A 278 17.71 -20.69 -32.94
N ASN A 279 16.91 -20.02 -33.77
CA ASN A 279 15.52 -19.74 -33.48
C ASN A 279 14.68 -19.72 -34.76
N PHE A 280 13.87 -20.78 -34.95
CA PHE A 280 13.12 -21.00 -36.18
C PHE A 280 11.61 -20.87 -35.92
N GLY A 281 10.92 -20.16 -36.80
CA GLY A 281 9.47 -20.02 -36.76
C GLY A 281 8.81 -21.15 -37.53
N PHE A 282 7.69 -21.70 -37.04
CA PHE A 282 6.98 -22.79 -37.72
C PHE A 282 6.49 -22.41 -39.13
N GLY A 283 6.36 -21.11 -39.45
CA GLY A 283 6.08 -20.62 -40.80
C GLY A 283 7.29 -20.63 -41.75
N GLY A 284 8.47 -21.00 -41.26
CA GLY A 284 9.71 -21.11 -42.04
C GLY A 284 10.66 -19.92 -41.97
N ASN A 285 10.40 -18.91 -41.13
CA ASN A 285 11.33 -17.81 -40.93
C ASN A 285 12.40 -18.20 -39.89
N ASN A 286 13.67 -18.18 -40.30
CA ASN A 286 14.78 -18.70 -39.50
C ASN A 286 15.71 -17.57 -39.08
N CYS A 287 16.23 -17.63 -37.86
CA CYS A 287 17.26 -16.72 -37.36
C CYS A 287 18.39 -17.50 -36.71
N HIS A 288 19.63 -17.09 -36.99
CA HIS A 288 20.83 -17.56 -36.31
C HIS A 288 21.63 -16.38 -35.75
N LEU A 289 22.22 -16.61 -34.58
CA LEU A 289 22.93 -15.61 -33.79
C LEU A 289 24.31 -16.14 -33.38
N LEU A 290 25.37 -15.35 -33.57
CA LEU A 290 26.69 -15.62 -33.00
C LEU A 290 26.99 -14.61 -31.89
N ILE A 291 27.24 -15.10 -30.68
CA ILE A 291 27.62 -14.28 -29.52
C ILE A 291 28.93 -14.74 -28.90
N LYS A 292 29.67 -13.80 -28.32
CA LYS A 292 30.98 -14.03 -27.70
C LYS A 292 30.95 -13.69 -26.22
N ARG A 293 31.57 -14.55 -25.40
CA ARG A 293 31.78 -14.33 -23.96
C ARG A 293 32.68 -13.12 -23.74
N PHE A 294 32.33 -12.27 -22.76
CA PHE A 294 33.13 -11.11 -22.42
C PHE A 294 34.34 -11.51 -21.55
N LYS A 295 35.55 -11.15 -22.01
CA LYS A 295 36.83 -11.64 -21.44
C LYS A 295 37.23 -11.02 -20.10
N LYS A 296 36.72 -9.83 -19.73
CA LYS A 296 37.27 -9.10 -18.57
C LYS A 296 37.09 -9.90 -17.29
N GLU A 297 38.20 -10.33 -16.70
CA GLU A 297 38.23 -11.08 -15.45
C GLU A 297 38.38 -10.16 -14.24
N LYS A 298 37.91 -10.67 -13.10
CA LYS A 298 37.84 -9.92 -11.86
C LYS A 298 39.18 -9.99 -11.13
N MET A 299 39.82 -8.85 -10.93
CA MET A 299 41.07 -8.76 -10.16
C MET A 299 40.79 -8.96 -8.66
N LYS A 300 41.56 -9.83 -7.98
CA LYS A 300 41.46 -10.10 -6.53
C LYS A 300 40.01 -10.34 -6.05
N GLU A 301 39.22 -11.06 -6.83
CA GLU A 301 37.79 -11.36 -6.57
C GLU A 301 36.88 -10.12 -6.40
N GLY A 302 37.36 -8.93 -6.79
CA GLY A 302 36.65 -7.65 -6.68
C GLY A 302 36.94 -6.86 -5.41
N LEU A 303 37.78 -7.37 -4.51
CA LEU A 303 38.15 -6.69 -3.27
C LEU A 303 38.87 -5.36 -3.56
N PRO A 304 38.63 -4.30 -2.75
CA PRO A 304 39.37 -3.06 -2.89
C PRO A 304 40.85 -3.23 -2.56
N ASN A 305 41.71 -2.48 -3.26
CA ASN A 305 43.14 -2.43 -2.97
C ASN A 305 43.48 -1.61 -1.71
N ASP A 306 42.52 -0.85 -1.19
CA ASP A 306 42.61 -0.03 0.03
C ASP A 306 41.71 -0.58 1.15
N ASP A 307 41.84 -0.06 2.37
CA ASP A 307 41.04 -0.44 3.54
C ASP A 307 39.87 0.53 3.82
N VAL A 308 39.54 1.42 2.88
CA VAL A 308 38.51 2.43 3.10
C VAL A 308 37.12 1.80 2.97
N PRO A 309 36.20 1.98 3.94
CA PRO A 309 34.84 1.50 3.79
C PRO A 309 34.10 2.22 2.64
N ARG A 310 33.18 1.52 1.97
CA ARG A 310 32.35 2.08 0.89
C ARG A 310 30.93 2.29 1.36
N LEU A 311 30.43 3.52 1.25
CA LEU A 311 29.02 3.82 1.36
C LEU A 311 28.31 3.37 0.07
N VAL A 312 27.23 2.62 0.20
CA VAL A 312 26.38 2.20 -0.92
C VAL A 312 24.95 2.64 -0.63
N CYS A 313 24.42 3.51 -1.47
CA CYS A 313 23.05 3.99 -1.39
C CYS A 313 22.13 3.17 -2.30
N VAL A 314 20.91 2.91 -1.83
CA VAL A 314 19.86 2.22 -2.58
C VAL A 314 18.52 2.92 -2.37
N SER A 315 17.67 2.89 -3.38
CA SER A 315 16.29 3.35 -3.27
C SER A 315 15.33 2.35 -3.90
N GLY A 316 14.07 2.34 -3.43
CA GLY A 316 13.06 1.39 -3.89
C GLY A 316 11.64 1.93 -3.75
N ARG A 317 10.71 1.29 -4.45
CA ARG A 317 9.27 1.61 -4.38
C ARG A 317 8.59 1.04 -3.13
N THR A 318 9.13 -0.05 -2.61
CA THR A 318 8.61 -0.77 -1.44
C THR A 318 9.74 -1.03 -0.46
N GLU A 319 9.37 -1.23 0.81
CA GLU A 319 10.29 -1.65 1.86
C GLU A 319 11.02 -2.95 1.48
N GLU A 320 10.29 -3.93 0.95
CA GLU A 320 10.85 -5.21 0.48
C GLU A 320 11.95 -5.03 -0.59
N SER A 321 11.77 -4.08 -1.52
CA SER A 321 12.73 -3.79 -2.60
C SER A 321 14.06 -3.26 -2.05
N ILE A 322 13.99 -2.36 -1.07
CA ILE A 322 15.18 -1.87 -0.37
C ILE A 322 15.83 -2.98 0.44
N LEU A 323 15.04 -3.72 1.23
CA LEU A 323 15.57 -4.79 2.07
C LEU A 323 16.26 -5.87 1.22
N SER A 324 15.69 -6.23 0.07
CA SER A 324 16.30 -7.16 -0.87
C SER A 324 17.67 -6.66 -1.35
N SER A 325 17.79 -5.38 -1.69
CA SER A 325 19.05 -4.78 -2.16
C SER A 325 20.09 -4.65 -1.04
N LEU A 326 19.67 -4.20 0.15
CA LEU A 326 20.55 -4.05 1.31
C LEU A 326 21.04 -5.41 1.83
N ASN A 327 20.17 -6.41 1.91
CA ASN A 327 20.54 -7.75 2.35
C ASN A 327 21.48 -8.42 1.34
N ASP A 328 21.26 -8.23 0.04
CA ASP A 328 22.17 -8.76 -0.99
C ASP A 328 23.58 -8.17 -0.87
N LEU A 329 23.69 -6.85 -0.64
CA LEU A 329 24.96 -6.17 -0.42
C LEU A 329 25.66 -6.60 0.89
N LYS A 330 24.90 -6.94 1.93
CA LYS A 330 25.46 -7.41 3.22
C LYS A 330 25.96 -8.85 3.15
N ASN A 331 25.23 -9.72 2.48
CA ASN A 331 25.44 -11.16 2.53
C ASN A 331 26.46 -11.65 1.50
N LYS A 332 26.84 -10.81 0.52
CA LYS A 332 27.86 -11.13 -0.48
C LYS A 332 29.22 -10.57 -0.09
N PRO A 333 30.32 -11.21 -0.55
CA PRO A 333 31.66 -10.64 -0.43
C PRO A 333 31.72 -9.23 -1.03
N PHE A 334 32.51 -8.36 -0.41
CA PHE A 334 32.66 -6.98 -0.85
C PHE A 334 33.31 -6.92 -2.24
N ASP A 335 32.54 -6.45 -3.22
CA ASP A 335 32.95 -6.28 -4.62
C ASP A 335 32.86 -4.80 -5.05
N THR A 336 34.01 -4.20 -5.38
CA THR A 336 34.10 -2.80 -5.83
C THR A 336 33.40 -2.52 -7.15
N GLU A 337 33.40 -3.47 -8.09
CA GLU A 337 32.72 -3.32 -9.37
C GLU A 337 31.21 -3.43 -9.22
N TYR A 338 30.75 -4.29 -8.31
CA TYR A 338 29.34 -4.37 -7.95
C TYR A 338 28.85 -3.08 -7.26
N VAL A 339 29.61 -2.59 -6.27
CA VAL A 339 29.34 -1.31 -5.60
C VAL A 339 29.31 -0.14 -6.61
N ARG A 340 30.23 -0.14 -7.58
CA ARG A 340 30.28 0.88 -8.64
C ARG A 340 29.00 0.94 -9.47
N LEU A 341 28.33 -0.19 -9.71
CA LEU A 341 27.03 -0.21 -10.40
C LEU A 341 25.93 0.44 -9.57
N PHE A 342 25.87 0.16 -8.26
CA PHE A 342 24.95 0.83 -7.35
C PHE A 342 25.19 2.34 -7.29
N HIS A 343 26.46 2.77 -7.17
CA HIS A 343 26.81 4.19 -7.25
C HIS A 343 26.33 4.84 -8.54
N ASN A 344 26.34 4.11 -9.66
CA ASN A 344 25.85 4.65 -10.92
C ASN A 344 24.30 4.66 -11.01
N ILE A 345 23.61 3.66 -10.46
CA ILE A 345 22.14 3.58 -10.49
C ILE A 345 21.53 4.62 -9.55
N PHE A 346 22.08 4.77 -8.35
CA PHE A 346 21.51 5.56 -7.26
C PHE A 346 22.20 6.90 -7.03
N LYS A 347 22.99 7.39 -8.00
CA LYS A 347 23.57 8.75 -7.96
C LYS A 347 22.51 9.86 -7.95
N LYS A 348 21.31 9.59 -8.46
CA LYS A 348 20.19 10.53 -8.55
C LYS A 348 18.90 9.91 -8.00
N ASN A 349 17.99 10.76 -7.54
CA ASN A 349 16.68 10.30 -7.11
C ASN A 349 15.85 9.73 -8.28
N HIS A 350 15.17 8.62 -8.03
CA HIS A 350 14.22 8.03 -8.97
C HIS A 350 12.80 8.42 -8.57
N LYS A 351 12.02 8.94 -9.52
CA LYS A 351 10.65 9.38 -9.24
C LYS A 351 9.80 8.22 -8.69
N ASN A 352 9.03 8.48 -7.63
CA ASN A 352 8.18 7.51 -6.93
C ASN A 352 8.93 6.39 -6.19
N PHE A 353 10.23 6.55 -5.91
CA PHE A 353 10.95 5.66 -5.01
C PHE A 353 10.76 6.19 -3.58
N LEU A 354 9.77 5.62 -2.89
CA LEU A 354 9.29 6.08 -1.59
C LEU A 354 10.20 5.67 -0.43
N TYR A 355 11.20 4.85 -0.69
CA TYR A 355 12.16 4.41 0.31
C TYR A 355 13.57 4.72 -0.19
N ARG A 356 14.42 5.19 0.72
CA ARG A 356 15.84 5.43 0.52
C ARG A 356 16.61 4.84 1.69
N GLY A 357 17.76 4.24 1.43
CA GLY A 357 18.60 3.63 2.45
C GLY A 357 20.04 3.50 2.00
N TYR A 358 20.89 3.07 2.92
CA TYR A 358 22.30 2.90 2.68
C TYR A 358 22.89 1.77 3.51
N THR A 359 24.04 1.25 3.06
CA THR A 359 24.91 0.37 3.82
C THR A 359 26.36 0.82 3.70
N ILE A 360 27.14 0.63 4.76
CA ILE A 360 28.59 0.90 4.76
C ILE A 360 29.30 -0.44 4.77
N LEU A 361 30.03 -0.75 3.69
CA LEU A 361 30.73 -2.01 3.50
C LEU A 361 32.22 -1.86 3.80
N SER A 362 32.80 -2.81 4.52
CA SER A 362 34.24 -2.93 4.74
C SER A 362 34.71 -4.33 4.32
N LYS A 363 36.03 -4.57 4.26
CA LYS A 363 36.59 -5.90 3.98
C LYS A 363 36.14 -6.97 4.99
N ASN A 364 35.85 -6.55 6.23
CA ASN A 364 35.41 -7.42 7.32
C ASN A 364 33.88 -7.56 7.41
N GLY A 365 33.15 -7.05 6.41
CA GLY A 365 31.69 -7.08 6.36
C GLY A 365 31.02 -5.70 6.55
N PRO A 366 29.68 -5.68 6.61
CA PRO A 366 28.91 -4.45 6.73
C PRO A 366 29.07 -3.82 8.13
N LEU A 367 29.38 -2.53 8.18
CA LEU A 367 29.53 -1.76 9.42
C LEU A 367 28.20 -1.21 9.92
N LYS A 368 27.39 -0.66 9.00
CA LYS A 368 26.12 -0.01 9.34
C LYS A 368 25.15 -0.08 8.19
N THR A 369 23.86 -0.13 8.49
CA THR A 369 22.79 -0.08 7.48
C THR A 369 21.58 0.60 8.06
N SER A 370 20.95 1.45 7.25
CA SER A 370 19.71 2.13 7.60
C SER A 370 18.87 2.37 6.36
N PHE A 371 17.57 2.55 6.55
CA PHE A 371 16.66 3.00 5.51
C PHE A 371 15.49 3.76 6.13
N LYS A 372 14.90 4.67 5.37
CA LYS A 372 13.73 5.45 5.76
C LYS A 372 12.75 5.61 4.62
N PHE A 373 11.50 5.85 5.00
CA PHE A 373 10.49 6.36 4.08
C PHE A 373 10.82 7.82 3.71
N TYR A 374 10.77 8.11 2.41
CA TYR A 374 11.08 9.40 1.83
C TYR A 374 9.89 9.89 0.99
N VAL A 375 9.43 11.10 1.30
CA VAL A 375 8.45 11.84 0.51
C VAL A 375 9.23 12.82 -0.35
N ASP A 376 8.91 12.91 -1.65
CA ASP A 376 9.65 13.55 -2.78
C ASP A 376 10.08 15.05 -2.62
N GLN A 377 10.38 15.52 -1.41
CA GLN A 377 10.98 16.82 -1.10
C GLN A 377 12.23 16.65 -0.21
N PRO A 378 13.43 17.04 -0.69
CA PRO A 378 14.63 17.01 0.14
C PRO A 378 14.57 18.08 1.22
N LYS A 379 15.08 17.77 2.41
CA LYS A 379 15.22 18.78 3.47
C LYS A 379 16.36 19.74 3.12
N PRO A 380 16.27 21.04 3.47
CA PRO A 380 17.38 21.97 3.25
C PRO A 380 18.59 21.56 4.11
N LEU A 381 19.75 21.43 3.47
CA LEU A 381 21.03 21.14 4.11
C LEU A 381 21.80 22.43 4.33
N TYR A 382 22.28 22.66 5.55
CA TYR A 382 23.19 23.74 5.90
C TYR A 382 24.54 23.15 6.30
N VAL A 383 25.63 23.71 5.81
CA VAL A 383 26.99 23.28 6.17
C VAL A 383 27.67 24.35 6.99
N CYS A 384 28.34 23.92 8.03
CA CYS A 384 28.78 24.79 9.08
C CYS A 384 30.25 24.62 9.45
N PHE A 385 31.06 25.66 9.31
CA PHE A 385 32.50 25.63 9.60
C PHE A 385 32.83 26.45 10.85
N GLY A 386 33.36 25.79 11.88
CA GLY A 386 33.76 26.44 13.14
C GLY A 386 35.23 26.18 13.50
N GLN A 387 35.58 26.41 14.76
CA GLN A 387 36.94 26.16 15.26
C GLN A 387 37.14 24.68 15.63
N PHE A 388 38.34 24.17 15.34
CA PHE A 388 38.83 22.88 15.84
C PHE A 388 39.91 23.12 16.90
N ASP A 389 39.88 22.32 17.96
CA ASP A 389 40.90 22.27 18.98
C ASP A 389 41.88 21.12 18.67
N THR A 390 41.41 19.87 18.70
CA THR A 390 42.27 18.68 18.48
C THR A 390 41.70 17.66 17.47
N SER A 391 40.39 17.70 17.19
CA SER A 391 39.76 16.67 16.34
C SER A 391 40.15 16.75 14.86
N PHE A 392 40.69 17.89 14.40
CA PHE A 392 41.16 18.04 13.02
C PHE A 392 42.23 17.01 12.65
N ARG A 393 43.04 16.54 13.61
CA ARG A 393 44.03 15.48 13.40
C ARG A 393 43.35 14.14 13.10
N LEU A 394 42.32 13.81 13.88
CA LEU A 394 41.51 12.60 13.67
C LEU A 394 40.80 12.64 12.31
N LEU A 395 40.17 13.78 11.98
CA LEU A 395 39.53 14.00 10.68
C LEU A 395 40.55 13.93 9.55
N GLY A 396 41.65 14.68 9.63
CA GLY A 396 42.70 14.69 8.62
C GLY A 396 43.25 13.29 8.35
N ASN A 397 43.57 12.53 9.40
CA ASN A 397 44.04 11.15 9.26
C ASN A 397 43.01 10.25 8.58
N HIS A 398 41.72 10.36 8.95
CA HIS A 398 40.65 9.61 8.30
C HIS A 398 40.48 9.98 6.82
N PHE A 399 40.49 11.28 6.51
CA PHE A 399 40.23 11.79 5.17
C PHE A 399 41.41 11.63 4.20
N LEU A 400 42.65 11.48 4.70
CA LEU A 400 43.84 11.21 3.88
C LEU A 400 43.73 9.94 3.02
N HIS A 401 42.84 9.02 3.38
CA HIS A 401 42.57 7.82 2.61
C HIS A 401 41.65 8.05 1.38
N TYR A 402 40.99 9.21 1.27
CA TYR A 402 40.13 9.55 0.14
C TYR A 402 40.92 10.37 -0.91
N PRO A 403 40.95 9.95 -2.19
CA PRO A 403 41.77 10.60 -3.21
C PRO A 403 41.56 12.12 -3.38
N PRO A 404 40.32 12.67 -3.38
CA PRO A 404 40.11 14.11 -3.52
C PRO A 404 40.78 14.90 -2.39
N PHE A 405 40.58 14.46 -1.14
CA PHE A 405 41.19 15.10 0.02
C PHE A 405 42.72 15.03 -0.02
N LYS A 406 43.27 13.85 -0.32
CA LYS A 406 44.73 13.66 -0.41
C LYS A 406 45.35 14.57 -1.48
N ALA A 407 44.68 14.75 -2.62
CA ALA A 407 45.13 15.65 -3.69
C ALA A 407 45.18 17.10 -3.20
N THR A 408 44.15 17.56 -2.48
CA THR A 408 44.10 18.91 -1.88
C THR A 408 45.24 19.11 -0.88
N ILE A 409 45.43 18.20 0.07
CA ILE A 409 46.52 18.30 1.05
C ILE A 409 47.90 18.29 0.37
N SER A 410 48.07 17.51 -0.71
CA SER A 410 49.32 17.49 -1.49
C SER A 410 49.60 18.83 -2.19
N ARG A 411 48.56 19.50 -2.73
CA ARG A 411 48.67 20.85 -3.28
C ARG A 411 49.07 21.86 -2.20
N ILE A 412 48.44 21.80 -1.03
CA ILE A 412 48.76 22.68 0.10
C ILE A 412 50.20 22.46 0.57
N ASN A 413 50.66 21.21 0.68
CA ASN A 413 52.05 20.91 1.01
C ASN A 413 53.05 21.46 0.00
N THR A 414 52.72 21.38 -1.29
CA THR A 414 53.57 21.94 -2.35
C THR A 414 53.67 23.45 -2.21
N LEU A 415 52.56 24.13 -1.90
CA LEU A 415 52.49 25.57 -1.65
C LEU A 415 53.38 25.99 -0.47
N LEU A 416 53.35 25.23 0.63
CA LEU A 416 54.04 25.56 1.88
C LEU A 416 55.47 24.99 1.95
N SER A 417 55.92 24.25 0.94
CA SER A 417 57.25 23.62 0.89
C SER A 417 58.41 24.62 1.07
N HIS A 418 58.30 25.81 0.45
CA HIS A 418 59.28 26.90 0.59
C HIS A 418 59.35 27.50 2.00
N LYS A 419 58.37 27.22 2.86
CA LYS A 419 58.29 27.69 4.25
C LYS A 419 58.68 26.62 5.27
N ASN A 420 59.16 25.46 4.81
CA ASN A 420 59.55 24.32 5.65
C ASN A 420 58.42 23.75 6.53
N ILE A 421 57.16 23.91 6.10
CA ILE A 421 55.96 23.40 6.79
C ILE A 421 55.39 22.23 6.01
N ASN A 422 55.10 21.12 6.71
CA ASN A 422 54.45 19.94 6.15
C ASN A 422 53.13 19.65 6.88
N ILE A 423 52.01 19.93 6.22
CA ILE A 423 50.65 19.71 6.75
C ILE A 423 50.39 18.24 7.05
N ILE A 424 50.95 17.30 6.29
CA ILE A 424 50.78 15.86 6.57
C ILE A 424 51.42 15.50 7.91
N ASP A 425 52.59 16.05 8.22
CA ASP A 425 53.27 15.80 9.50
C ASP A 425 52.51 16.43 10.67
N ILE A 426 51.85 17.58 10.45
CA ILE A 426 50.97 18.24 11.42
C ILE A 426 49.70 17.41 11.69
N ILE A 427 49.07 16.86 10.64
CA ILE A 427 47.88 16.00 10.77
C ILE A 427 48.23 14.69 11.52
N LEU A 428 49.41 14.13 11.26
CA LEU A 428 49.90 12.90 11.88
C LEU A 428 50.57 13.12 13.25
N ASP A 429 50.51 14.34 13.79
CA ASP A 429 51.05 14.73 15.11
C ASP A 429 52.56 14.48 15.28
N LYS A 430 53.35 14.67 14.20
CA LYS A 430 54.82 14.56 14.22
C LYS A 430 55.52 15.88 14.57
N GLN A 431 54.78 16.98 14.67
CA GLN A 431 55.27 18.32 15.03
C GLN A 431 54.32 18.95 16.06
N THR A 432 54.87 19.52 17.15
CA THR A 432 54.12 19.89 18.37
C THR A 432 53.85 21.40 18.55
N ASP A 433 54.03 22.23 17.52
CA ASP A 433 53.82 23.69 17.66
C ASP A 433 52.34 24.10 17.50
N THR A 434 51.87 25.00 18.37
CA THR A 434 50.49 25.52 18.39
C THR A 434 50.11 26.35 17.17
N GLU A 435 51.05 27.10 16.58
CA GLU A 435 50.83 27.88 15.36
C GLU A 435 50.55 26.97 14.13
N ASN A 436 51.29 25.86 14.05
CA ASN A 436 51.14 24.86 13.01
C ASN A 436 49.80 24.09 13.13
N ALA A 437 49.24 23.94 14.33
CA ALA A 437 47.94 23.30 14.54
C ALA A 437 46.79 24.08 13.88
N LEU A 438 46.84 25.42 13.88
CA LEU A 438 45.83 26.27 13.24
C LEU A 438 45.82 26.08 11.72
N LEU A 439 47.02 26.07 11.12
CA LEU A 439 47.22 25.79 9.69
C LEU A 439 46.73 24.39 9.31
N GLY A 440 47.03 23.39 10.15
CA GLY A 440 46.52 22.03 9.99
C GLY A 440 44.99 21.96 10.01
N ALA A 441 44.35 22.63 10.97
CA ALA A 441 42.89 22.67 11.08
C ALA A 441 42.22 23.28 9.84
N LEU A 442 42.75 24.39 9.34
CA LEU A 442 42.21 25.03 8.14
C LEU A 442 42.42 24.17 6.89
N ALA A 443 43.61 23.58 6.72
CA ALA A 443 43.91 22.70 5.59
C ALA A 443 42.97 21.49 5.54
N VAL A 444 42.62 20.91 6.70
CA VAL A 444 41.63 19.84 6.80
C VAL A 444 40.23 20.33 6.41
N GLN A 445 39.80 21.51 6.87
CA GLN A 445 38.50 22.08 6.47
C GLN A 445 38.42 22.35 4.96
N ILE A 446 39.48 22.88 4.36
CA ILE A 446 39.57 23.07 2.90
C ILE A 446 39.48 21.73 2.16
N GLY A 447 40.22 20.71 2.62
CA GLY A 447 40.13 19.37 2.05
C GLY A 447 38.71 18.78 2.14
N ILE A 448 37.99 19.01 3.25
CA ILE A 448 36.59 18.59 3.38
C ILE A 448 35.69 19.35 2.40
N VAL A 449 35.90 20.65 2.18
CA VAL A 449 35.18 21.42 1.14
C VAL A 449 35.34 20.77 -0.23
N ASP A 450 36.57 20.43 -0.62
CA ASP A 450 36.83 19.80 -1.92
C ASP A 450 36.17 18.43 -2.05
N VAL A 451 36.10 17.65 -0.96
CA VAL A 451 35.34 16.38 -0.92
C VAL A 451 33.84 16.63 -1.11
N LEU A 452 33.25 17.60 -0.40
CA LEU A 452 31.84 17.95 -0.52
C LEU A 452 31.49 18.43 -1.94
N LYS A 453 32.34 19.28 -2.54
CA LYS A 453 32.21 19.71 -3.94
C LYS A 453 32.33 18.54 -4.90
N THR A 454 33.26 17.62 -4.66
CA THR A 454 33.45 16.41 -5.47
C THR A 454 32.21 15.50 -5.44
N LEU A 455 31.51 15.45 -4.30
CA LEU A 455 30.25 14.72 -4.16
C LEU A 455 29.05 15.40 -4.87
N GLU A 456 29.25 16.62 -5.40
CA GLU A 456 28.21 17.49 -5.97
C GLU A 456 27.07 17.76 -4.96
N LEU A 457 27.43 17.90 -3.68
CA LEU A 457 26.47 18.20 -2.63
C LEU A 457 26.07 19.68 -2.70
N ASN A 458 24.77 19.96 -2.80
CA ASN A 458 24.22 21.31 -2.90
C ASN A 458 23.54 21.73 -1.59
N PRO A 459 24.29 22.27 -0.61
CA PRO A 459 23.69 22.87 0.58
C PRO A 459 22.90 24.13 0.23
N ALA A 460 21.84 24.40 0.99
CA ALA A 460 21.05 25.62 0.92
C ALA A 460 21.87 26.86 1.27
N ALA A 461 22.75 26.74 2.28
CA ALA A 461 23.74 27.75 2.61
C ALA A 461 24.94 27.14 3.34
N VAL A 462 26.09 27.82 3.23
CA VAL A 462 27.31 27.50 3.97
C VAL A 462 27.64 28.68 4.88
N HIS A 463 27.85 28.40 6.16
CA HIS A 463 28.13 29.40 7.18
C HIS A 463 29.49 29.12 7.85
N GLY A 464 30.14 30.18 8.31
CA GLY A 464 31.46 30.09 8.93
C GLY A 464 31.63 31.10 10.06
N ASP A 465 32.23 30.68 11.18
CA ASP A 465 32.56 31.55 12.31
C ASP A 465 34.08 31.62 12.56
N GLY A 466 34.55 32.77 13.01
CA GLY A 466 35.99 33.07 13.12
C GLY A 466 36.73 32.78 11.81
N LEU A 467 37.66 31.82 11.85
CA LEU A 467 38.44 31.37 10.69
C LEU A 467 37.62 30.58 9.66
N GLY A 468 36.47 30.02 10.05
CA GLY A 468 35.56 29.34 9.14
C GLY A 468 35.02 30.26 8.04
N LYS A 469 35.08 31.59 8.22
CA LYS A 469 34.74 32.57 7.17
C LYS A 469 35.66 32.48 5.95
N LEU A 470 36.95 32.17 6.14
CA LEU A 470 37.88 31.91 5.03
C LEU A 470 37.46 30.65 4.25
N ILE A 471 36.99 29.62 4.96
CA ILE A 471 36.50 28.39 4.33
C ILE A 471 35.22 28.64 3.56
N THR A 472 34.30 29.43 4.11
CA THR A 472 33.08 29.84 3.39
C THR A 472 33.42 30.63 2.13
N ALA A 473 34.36 31.57 2.20
CA ALA A 473 34.86 32.30 1.03
C ALA A 473 35.47 31.36 -0.03
N TYR A 474 36.28 30.38 0.39
CA TYR A 474 36.82 29.36 -0.49
C TYR A 474 35.73 28.45 -1.09
N TYR A 475 34.72 28.05 -0.30
CA TYR A 475 33.58 27.27 -0.76
C TYR A 475 32.84 27.98 -1.90
N TYR A 476 32.57 29.27 -1.73
CA TYR A 476 31.93 30.12 -2.75
C TYR A 476 32.89 30.63 -3.84
N GLU A 477 34.15 30.18 -3.84
CA GLU A 477 35.16 30.49 -4.86
C GLU A 477 35.46 32.01 -4.97
N THR A 478 35.26 32.75 -3.87
CA THR A 478 35.61 34.17 -3.81
C THR A 478 37.11 34.40 -3.57
N ILE A 479 37.77 33.40 -2.98
CA ILE A 479 39.23 33.34 -2.80
C ILE A 479 39.76 32.01 -3.32
N THR A 480 41.00 32.02 -3.79
CA THR A 480 41.74 30.83 -4.24
C THR A 480 42.26 30.00 -3.06
N LEU A 481 42.67 28.75 -3.33
CA LEU A 481 43.31 27.89 -2.34
C LEU A 481 44.58 28.56 -1.79
N GLU A 482 45.34 29.16 -2.69
CA GLU A 482 46.61 29.84 -2.43
C GLU A 482 46.38 31.06 -1.51
N GLU A 483 45.39 31.89 -1.80
CA GLU A 483 45.02 33.04 -0.97
C GLU A 483 44.51 32.63 0.41
N ALA A 484 43.66 31.59 0.48
CA ALA A 484 43.13 31.07 1.74
C ALA A 484 44.25 30.57 2.66
N MET A 485 45.20 29.81 2.12
CA MET A 485 46.34 29.26 2.87
C MET A 485 47.36 30.34 3.25
N LEU A 486 47.61 31.33 2.39
CA LEU A 486 48.51 32.44 2.71
C LEU A 486 47.92 33.36 3.79
N ALA A 487 46.61 33.63 3.73
CA ALA A 487 45.90 34.37 4.77
C ALA A 487 45.98 33.63 6.12
N ALA A 488 45.83 32.31 6.11
CA ALA A 488 45.96 31.45 7.28
C ALA A 488 47.37 31.43 7.87
N TYR A 489 48.39 31.42 7.01
CA TYR A 489 49.79 31.44 7.43
C TYR A 489 50.13 32.76 8.13
N LYS A 490 49.75 33.90 7.54
CA LYS A 490 49.95 35.21 8.17
C LYS A 490 49.18 35.34 9.49
N ALA A 491 47.96 34.81 9.53
CA ALA A 491 47.14 34.75 10.73
C ALA A 491 47.75 33.94 11.88
N ALA A 492 48.54 32.91 11.55
CA ALA A 492 49.26 32.12 12.55
C ALA A 492 50.48 32.86 13.11
N GLU A 493 51.17 33.67 12.28
CA GLU A 493 52.34 34.49 12.71
C GLU A 493 51.95 35.71 13.56
N THR A 494 50.78 36.32 13.32
CA THR A 494 50.30 37.49 14.09
C THR A 494 49.08 37.11 14.92
N VAL A 495 49.22 37.09 16.25
CA VAL A 495 48.13 36.83 17.21
C VAL A 495 46.92 37.80 17.04
N GLU A 496 47.07 38.89 16.27
CA GLU A 496 46.01 39.82 15.90
C GLU A 496 45.58 39.74 14.41
N THR A 497 44.32 39.33 14.24
CA THR A 497 43.37 39.69 13.16
C THR A 497 43.44 38.98 11.80
N VAL A 498 42.71 37.86 11.70
CA VAL A 498 42.18 37.33 10.42
C VAL A 498 40.96 38.12 9.94
N THR A 499 40.25 38.71 10.90
CA THR A 499 39.06 39.53 10.69
C THR A 499 39.33 40.80 9.88
N SER A 500 40.56 41.30 9.85
CA SER A 500 40.97 42.46 9.05
C SER A 500 41.23 42.06 7.58
N PHE A 501 41.84 40.90 7.32
CA PHE A 501 42.12 40.41 5.96
C PHE A 501 40.85 40.04 5.18
N ALA A 502 39.89 39.37 5.83
CA ALA A 502 38.59 39.04 5.21
C ALA A 502 37.74 40.29 4.91
N LYS A 503 37.92 41.37 5.69
CA LYS A 503 37.21 42.66 5.52
C LYS A 503 37.77 43.48 4.34
N ILE A 504 39.07 43.35 4.05
CA ILE A 504 39.75 44.01 2.92
C ILE A 504 39.33 43.39 1.58
N MET A 505 39.14 42.06 1.51
CA MET A 505 38.71 41.39 0.27
C MET A 505 37.21 41.62 -0.04
N SER A 506 36.37 41.85 0.97
CA SER A 506 34.94 42.15 0.76
C SER A 506 34.68 43.52 0.13
N THR A 507 35.65 44.46 0.18
CA THR A 507 35.47 45.82 -0.32
C THR A 507 35.83 46.02 -1.79
N GLU A 508 36.49 45.06 -2.46
CA GLU A 508 36.91 45.21 -3.85
C GLU A 508 36.01 44.53 -4.89
N LYS A 509 35.07 43.66 -4.48
CA LYS A 509 34.08 43.04 -5.37
C LYS A 509 32.68 43.13 -4.76
N ASN A 510 31.94 44.17 -5.16
CA ASN A 510 30.51 44.34 -4.86
C ASN A 510 29.72 43.18 -5.50
N ASP A 511 29.40 42.15 -4.71
CA ASP A 511 28.15 41.34 -4.78
C ASP A 511 28.22 40.04 -3.92
N TYR A 512 28.87 40.07 -2.75
CA TYR A 512 28.93 38.89 -1.88
C TYR A 512 28.39 39.18 -0.47
N ILE A 513 27.18 38.70 -0.19
CA ILE A 513 26.58 38.67 1.15
C ILE A 513 27.30 37.57 1.95
N CYS A 514 28.46 37.88 2.52
CA CYS A 514 29.00 37.11 3.63
C CYS A 514 28.31 37.65 4.89
N ASP A 515 27.19 37.06 5.31
CA ASP A 515 26.50 37.49 6.51
C ASP A 515 27.44 37.33 7.72
N ILE A 516 27.72 38.45 8.40
CA ILE A 516 28.72 38.57 9.47
C ILE A 516 28.17 38.08 10.81
N SER A 517 26.89 37.70 10.87
CA SER A 517 26.23 37.21 12.09
C SER A 517 26.95 35.99 12.69
N ALA A 518 27.20 36.01 14.00
CA ALA A 518 27.85 34.91 14.71
C ALA A 518 27.01 33.63 14.61
N TYR A 519 27.63 32.44 14.65
CA TYR A 519 26.94 31.15 14.51
C TYR A 519 25.68 31.01 15.38
N LYS A 520 25.71 31.60 16.58
CA LYS A 520 24.63 31.58 17.57
C LYS A 520 23.37 32.39 17.19
N SER A 521 23.44 33.25 16.19
CA SER A 521 22.33 34.12 15.75
C SER A 521 21.65 33.68 14.46
N VAL A 522 22.13 32.60 13.82
CA VAL A 522 21.50 32.05 12.59
C VAL A 522 20.32 31.18 12.98
N ASN A 523 19.11 31.61 12.61
CA ASN A 523 17.88 30.90 12.94
C ASN A 523 17.56 29.86 11.85
N PHE A 524 17.98 28.61 12.07
CA PHE A 524 17.74 27.52 11.12
C PHE A 524 16.27 27.08 11.12
N PRO A 525 15.67 26.76 9.95
CA PRO A 525 14.33 26.20 9.90
C PRO A 525 14.24 24.90 10.71
N LYS A 526 13.13 24.68 11.45
CA LYS A 526 12.92 23.47 12.28
C LYS A 526 13.07 22.14 11.54
N ASN A 527 12.91 22.13 10.21
CA ASN A 527 13.00 20.93 9.36
C ASN A 527 14.22 20.97 8.42
N SER A 528 15.38 21.36 8.94
CA SER A 528 16.66 21.42 8.20
C SER A 528 17.66 20.39 8.71
N ILE A 529 18.68 20.11 7.90
CA ILE A 529 19.83 19.26 8.28
C ILE A 529 21.03 20.19 8.43
N ILE A 530 21.76 20.07 9.54
CA ILE A 530 22.93 20.91 9.81
C ILE A 530 24.14 19.98 9.90
N LEU A 531 25.09 20.14 8.98
CA LEU A 531 26.41 19.50 9.06
C LEU A 531 27.36 20.44 9.78
N ASN A 532 27.76 20.10 11.00
CA ASN A 532 28.72 20.90 11.77
C ASN A 532 30.13 20.30 11.69
N ILE A 533 31.04 21.11 11.15
CA ILE A 533 32.47 20.82 10.95
C ILE A 533 33.24 21.70 11.94
N SER A 534 33.12 21.35 13.23
CA SER A 534 33.83 21.99 14.34
C SER A 534 33.84 21.10 15.58
N ASP A 535 34.52 21.50 16.65
CA ASP A 535 34.51 20.80 17.96
C ASP A 535 33.36 21.24 18.88
N LYS A 536 32.68 22.35 18.55
CA LYS A 536 31.65 22.94 19.42
C LYS A 536 30.26 22.61 18.88
N CYS A 537 29.41 22.08 19.75
CA CYS A 537 28.01 21.83 19.44
C CYS A 537 27.23 23.16 19.32
N LEU A 538 26.49 23.37 18.23
CA LEU A 538 25.64 24.54 18.00
C LEU A 538 24.21 24.31 18.53
N ASN A 539 23.65 23.11 18.36
CA ASN A 539 22.32 22.73 18.85
C ASN A 539 22.13 21.20 18.88
N ALA A 540 21.04 20.74 19.52
CA ALA A 540 20.76 19.31 19.69
C ALA A 540 20.44 18.54 18.39
N ASN A 541 20.23 19.21 17.25
CA ASN A 541 19.74 18.61 16.00
C ASN A 541 20.80 18.56 14.88
N GLU A 542 22.04 18.96 15.14
CA GLU A 542 23.11 18.92 14.14
C GLU A 542 23.78 17.55 14.05
N ILE A 543 24.48 17.32 12.94
CA ILE A 543 25.30 16.12 12.75
C ILE A 543 26.77 16.55 12.79
N MET A 544 27.50 16.00 13.76
CA MET A 544 28.94 16.20 13.93
C MET A 544 29.71 15.15 13.12
N LEU A 545 30.86 15.52 12.53
CA LEU A 545 31.74 14.56 11.85
C LEU A 545 32.57 13.70 12.81
N VAL A 546 32.71 14.13 14.07
CA VAL A 546 33.41 13.41 15.13
C VAL A 546 32.47 13.23 16.31
N GLU A 547 32.20 11.99 16.68
CA GLU A 547 31.44 11.62 17.88
C GLU A 547 32.21 10.52 18.62
N ASN A 548 32.42 10.68 19.94
CA ASN A 548 33.12 9.70 20.79
C ASN A 548 34.49 9.24 20.23
N ASN A 549 35.31 10.18 19.72
CA ASN A 549 36.60 9.90 19.05
C ASN A 549 36.50 9.00 17.79
N THR A 550 35.33 8.91 17.16
CA THR A 550 35.13 8.18 15.90
C THR A 550 34.63 9.12 14.80
N VAL A 551 35.11 8.92 13.57
CA VAL A 551 34.70 9.73 12.41
C VAL A 551 33.45 9.13 11.77
N THR A 552 32.35 9.89 11.74
CA THR A 552 31.01 9.45 11.30
C THR A 552 30.65 9.89 9.88
N PHE A 553 31.63 10.35 9.09
CA PHE A 553 31.42 10.95 7.76
C PHE A 553 30.56 10.12 6.79
N LEU A 554 30.86 8.82 6.62
CA LEU A 554 30.07 7.95 5.74
C LEU A 554 28.64 7.74 6.24
N GLU A 555 28.44 7.74 7.56
CA GLU A 555 27.10 7.68 8.14
C GLU A 555 26.34 8.98 7.88
N PHE A 556 26.98 10.14 8.02
CA PHE A 556 26.40 11.43 7.66
C PHE A 556 25.95 11.43 6.18
N LEU A 557 26.82 11.00 5.26
CA LEU A 557 26.48 10.88 3.84
C LEU A 557 25.29 9.93 3.61
N GLY A 558 25.24 8.80 4.33
CA GLY A 558 24.09 7.90 4.29
C GLY A 558 22.80 8.57 4.76
N ARG A 559 22.85 9.29 5.89
CA ARG A 559 21.71 10.02 6.46
C ARG A 559 21.19 11.11 5.52
N ILE A 560 22.05 11.91 4.88
CA ILE A 560 21.59 12.92 3.92
C ILE A 560 20.99 12.29 2.65
N TYR A 561 21.49 11.13 2.23
CA TYR A 561 20.85 10.38 1.14
C TYR A 561 19.42 9.99 1.52
N GLU A 562 19.19 9.46 2.74
CA GLU A 562 17.83 9.14 3.21
C GLU A 562 16.89 10.36 3.24
N GLN A 563 17.44 11.56 3.43
CA GLN A 563 16.67 12.80 3.44
C GLN A 563 16.48 13.44 2.05
N GLY A 564 16.88 12.77 0.98
CA GLY A 564 16.57 13.19 -0.40
C GLY A 564 17.73 13.82 -1.18
N HIS A 565 18.93 13.94 -0.59
CA HIS A 565 20.07 14.48 -1.33
C HIS A 565 20.69 13.44 -2.28
N ASP A 566 21.18 13.92 -3.42
CA ASP A 566 21.88 13.11 -4.42
C ASP A 566 23.39 13.12 -4.13
N LEU A 567 24.05 11.98 -4.31
CA LEU A 567 25.46 11.80 -3.92
C LEU A 567 26.25 11.10 -5.01
N HIS A 568 27.34 11.74 -5.44
CA HIS A 568 28.24 11.20 -6.47
C HIS A 568 29.38 10.37 -5.84
N LEU A 569 29.01 9.34 -5.06
CA LEU A 569 29.91 8.57 -4.20
C LEU A 569 31.12 7.95 -4.91
N HIS A 570 30.99 7.57 -6.17
CA HIS A 570 32.10 7.01 -6.93
C HIS A 570 33.31 7.95 -7.11
N LYS A 571 33.13 9.26 -6.95
CA LYS A 571 34.21 10.25 -7.12
C LYS A 571 35.13 10.38 -5.91
N ILE A 572 34.69 9.94 -4.73
CA ILE A 572 35.48 9.99 -3.50
C ILE A 572 36.30 8.71 -3.26
N TYR A 573 36.15 7.71 -4.12
CA TYR A 573 36.87 6.44 -4.03
C TYR A 573 37.81 6.27 -5.24
N PRO A 574 38.80 5.36 -5.16
CA PRO A 574 39.59 4.97 -6.32
C PRO A 574 38.72 4.58 -7.52
N GLU A 575 39.17 4.96 -8.71
CA GLU A 575 38.39 4.78 -9.93
C GLU A 575 38.22 3.30 -10.28
N VAL A 576 36.98 2.91 -10.60
CA VAL A 576 36.62 1.58 -11.07
C VAL A 576 36.21 1.67 -12.54
N GLN A 577 36.98 1.00 -13.40
CA GLN A 577 36.84 1.04 -14.86
C GLN A 577 35.65 0.20 -15.34
N PHE A 578 34.80 0.81 -16.17
CA PHE A 578 33.76 0.11 -16.92
C PHE A 578 34.31 -0.46 -18.24
N PRO A 579 33.71 -1.53 -18.79
CA PRO A 579 32.63 -2.34 -18.22
C PRO A 579 33.10 -3.15 -17.01
N VAL A 580 32.19 -3.53 -16.12
CA VAL A 580 32.50 -4.47 -15.03
C VAL A 580 32.90 -5.85 -15.58
N SER A 581 33.63 -6.59 -14.78
CA SER A 581 34.15 -7.92 -15.09
C SER A 581 33.03 -8.97 -15.12
N ARG A 582 33.30 -10.09 -15.77
CA ARG A 582 32.47 -11.28 -15.76
C ARG A 582 32.27 -11.77 -14.32
N GLY A 583 31.05 -12.24 -14.00
CA GLY A 583 30.72 -12.75 -12.68
C GLY A 583 30.36 -11.67 -11.65
N THR A 584 30.34 -10.38 -12.02
CA THR A 584 29.76 -9.34 -11.15
C THR A 584 28.25 -9.61 -10.98
N PRO A 585 27.70 -9.68 -9.75
CA PRO A 585 26.34 -10.14 -9.51
C PRO A 585 25.22 -9.38 -10.25
N MET A 586 24.10 -10.06 -10.51
CA MET A 586 22.92 -9.48 -11.18
C MET A 586 22.14 -8.52 -10.27
N ILE A 587 21.56 -7.46 -10.87
CA ILE A 587 20.76 -6.44 -10.16
C ILE A 587 19.26 -6.64 -10.36
N SER A 588 18.82 -7.11 -11.53
CA SER A 588 17.39 -7.26 -11.83
C SER A 588 16.60 -8.09 -10.81
N PRO A 589 17.12 -9.17 -10.20
CA PRO A 589 16.36 -9.96 -9.21
C PRO A 589 16.09 -9.21 -7.90
N LEU A 590 16.83 -8.14 -7.63
CA LEU A 590 16.74 -7.34 -6.40
C LEU A 590 15.65 -6.27 -6.46
N ILE A 591 15.22 -5.89 -7.67
CA ILE A 591 14.20 -4.86 -7.86
C ILE A 591 12.82 -5.49 -7.62
N LYS A 592 12.30 -5.32 -6.40
CA LYS A 592 10.93 -5.73 -6.05
C LYS A 592 9.94 -4.60 -6.30
N TRP A 593 8.69 -4.97 -6.61
CA TRP A 593 7.59 -4.05 -6.94
C TRP A 593 6.44 -4.20 -5.95
N ASN A 594 5.49 -3.26 -5.97
CA ASN A 594 4.28 -3.35 -5.15
C ASN A 594 3.21 -4.19 -5.86
N TYR A 595 3.05 -5.44 -5.45
CA TYR A 595 2.04 -6.37 -5.97
C TYR A 595 0.73 -6.43 -5.16
N LYS A 596 0.50 -5.50 -4.21
CA LYS A 596 -0.71 -5.52 -3.37
C LYS A 596 -2.01 -5.31 -4.16
N ARG A 597 -1.95 -4.63 -5.31
CA ARG A 597 -3.11 -4.41 -6.17
C ARG A 597 -3.29 -5.61 -7.09
N THR A 598 -4.46 -6.23 -7.01
CA THR A 598 -4.92 -7.21 -8.00
C THR A 598 -5.41 -6.48 -9.25
N TRP A 599 -5.10 -7.04 -10.41
CA TRP A 599 -5.51 -6.52 -11.70
C TRP A 599 -6.40 -7.54 -12.39
N TYR A 600 -7.33 -7.06 -13.22
CA TYR A 600 -8.08 -7.94 -14.09
C TYR A 600 -7.11 -8.74 -14.97
N THR A 601 -7.20 -10.06 -14.86
CA THR A 601 -6.51 -10.99 -15.75
C THR A 601 -7.60 -11.71 -16.51
N TYR A 602 -7.47 -11.77 -17.84
CA TYR A 602 -8.44 -12.47 -18.66
C TYR A 602 -8.57 -13.92 -18.20
N LYS A 603 -9.80 -14.31 -17.86
CA LYS A 603 -10.17 -15.69 -17.54
C LYS A 603 -11.05 -16.19 -18.67
N PHE A 604 -10.66 -17.30 -19.28
CA PHE A 604 -11.52 -17.97 -20.24
C PHE A 604 -12.72 -18.58 -19.52
N GLU A 605 -13.94 -18.13 -19.84
CA GLU A 605 -15.19 -18.60 -19.21
C GLU A 605 -15.89 -19.71 -20.01
N GLY A 606 -15.54 -19.86 -21.30
CA GLY A 606 -16.11 -20.89 -22.17
C GLY A 606 -16.02 -20.45 -23.64
N PHE A 607 -16.29 -21.38 -24.56
CA PHE A 607 -16.50 -21.00 -25.96
C PHE A 607 -17.90 -20.39 -26.05
N MET A 608 -17.98 -19.07 -26.24
CA MET A 608 -19.28 -18.41 -26.46
C MET A 608 -19.88 -18.95 -27.76
N ILE A 609 -21.00 -19.67 -27.65
CA ILE A 609 -21.84 -20.03 -28.78
C ILE A 609 -22.66 -18.77 -29.09
N THR A 610 -22.24 -18.02 -30.10
CA THR A 610 -22.74 -16.68 -30.44
C THR A 610 -24.18 -16.61 -30.96
N ASP A 611 -24.95 -17.71 -30.91
CA ASP A 611 -26.34 -17.79 -31.38
C ASP A 611 -27.36 -18.13 -30.27
N ALA A 612 -26.94 -18.37 -29.03
CA ALA A 612 -27.84 -18.94 -28.03
C ALA A 612 -28.82 -17.89 -27.48
N GLU A 613 -30.12 -18.23 -27.44
CA GLU A 613 -31.13 -17.55 -26.61
C GLU A 613 -30.91 -17.84 -25.11
N HIS A 614 -29.65 -18.04 -24.72
CA HIS A 614 -29.20 -18.33 -23.37
C HIS A 614 -28.02 -17.42 -23.05
N ARG A 615 -28.03 -16.77 -21.88
CA ARG A 615 -26.98 -15.84 -21.44
C ARG A 615 -26.74 -15.96 -19.94
N GLU A 616 -25.48 -16.00 -19.55
CA GLU A 616 -25.05 -15.95 -18.15
C GLU A 616 -24.73 -14.50 -17.77
N PHE A 617 -25.18 -14.08 -16.58
CA PHE A 617 -24.90 -12.78 -15.99
C PHE A 617 -24.22 -12.97 -14.64
N ASN A 618 -23.08 -12.29 -14.45
CA ASN A 618 -22.27 -12.34 -13.24
C ASN A 618 -22.30 -10.99 -12.52
N PHE A 619 -23.12 -10.89 -11.48
CA PHE A 619 -23.27 -9.67 -10.70
C PHE A 619 -22.32 -9.64 -9.50
N SER A 620 -21.62 -8.52 -9.28
CA SER A 620 -20.76 -8.35 -8.11
C SER A 620 -20.69 -6.90 -7.66
N MET A 621 -20.72 -6.69 -6.35
CA MET A 621 -20.56 -5.39 -5.71
C MET A 621 -19.16 -4.79 -5.88
N GLN A 622 -18.20 -5.54 -6.45
CA GLN A 622 -16.88 -5.04 -6.81
C GLN A 622 -16.90 -4.21 -8.11
N TYR A 623 -17.87 -4.45 -8.99
CA TYR A 623 -17.99 -3.72 -10.26
C TYR A 623 -18.87 -2.47 -10.07
N ASP A 624 -18.37 -1.32 -10.53
CA ASP A 624 -19.03 -0.02 -10.37
C ASP A 624 -20.45 -0.01 -10.97
N GLU A 625 -20.64 -0.68 -12.11
CA GLU A 625 -21.92 -0.86 -12.80
C GLU A 625 -23.01 -1.55 -11.95
N HIS A 626 -22.63 -2.42 -11.00
CA HIS A 626 -23.58 -3.15 -10.16
C HIS A 626 -23.74 -2.54 -8.76
N LYS A 627 -22.91 -1.56 -8.39
CA LYS A 627 -22.93 -0.97 -7.04
C LYS A 627 -24.26 -0.34 -6.67
N PHE A 628 -25.00 0.19 -7.64
CA PHE A 628 -26.31 0.79 -7.36
C PHE A 628 -27.30 -0.23 -6.77
N MET A 629 -27.14 -1.53 -7.06
CA MET A 629 -27.95 -2.60 -6.46
C MET A 629 -27.82 -2.67 -4.93
N GLN A 630 -26.77 -2.10 -4.34
CA GLN A 630 -26.67 -1.92 -2.87
C GLN A 630 -27.81 -1.10 -2.29
N GLY A 631 -28.44 -0.28 -3.13
CA GLY A 631 -29.58 0.55 -2.76
C GLY A 631 -30.88 -0.21 -2.52
N HIS A 632 -31.01 -1.45 -2.99
CA HIS A 632 -32.25 -2.22 -2.92
C HIS A 632 -32.31 -3.10 -1.66
N ILE A 633 -32.37 -2.45 -0.49
CA ILE A 633 -32.38 -3.11 0.81
C ILE A 633 -33.83 -3.28 1.31
N ILE A 634 -34.23 -4.51 1.59
CA ILE A 634 -35.55 -4.89 2.08
C ILE A 634 -35.37 -5.76 3.33
N ASP A 635 -35.89 -5.31 4.47
CA ASP A 635 -35.76 -5.94 5.79
C ASP A 635 -34.29 -6.23 6.15
N GLY A 636 -33.41 -5.25 5.92
CA GLY A 636 -31.96 -5.39 6.15
C GLY A 636 -31.20 -6.33 5.20
N ARG A 637 -31.87 -6.93 4.20
CA ARG A 637 -31.26 -7.77 3.16
C ARG A 637 -31.14 -6.99 1.86
N ASN A 638 -30.02 -7.15 1.17
CA ASN A 638 -29.87 -6.64 -0.19
C ASN A 638 -30.46 -7.65 -1.18
N LEU A 639 -31.74 -7.48 -1.52
CA LEU A 639 -32.43 -8.39 -2.43
C LEU A 639 -32.18 -7.96 -3.87
N PHE A 640 -32.03 -8.93 -4.78
CA PHE A 640 -31.92 -8.65 -6.20
C PHE A 640 -33.25 -8.09 -6.72
N PRO A 641 -33.28 -6.89 -7.35
CA PRO A 641 -34.52 -6.24 -7.75
C PRO A 641 -35.33 -7.08 -8.74
N ALA A 642 -36.66 -7.11 -8.58
CA ALA A 642 -37.55 -7.84 -9.50
C ALA A 642 -37.42 -7.34 -10.95
N THR A 643 -37.23 -6.03 -11.10
CA THR A 643 -37.06 -5.35 -12.39
C THR A 643 -35.72 -5.65 -13.05
N ALA A 644 -34.69 -6.02 -12.29
CA ALA A 644 -33.39 -6.41 -12.83
C ALA A 644 -33.48 -7.73 -13.61
N TYR A 645 -34.27 -8.70 -13.14
CA TYR A 645 -34.56 -9.93 -13.86
C TYR A 645 -35.17 -9.67 -15.24
N LEU A 646 -36.16 -8.77 -15.29
CA LEU A 646 -36.83 -8.41 -16.54
C LEU A 646 -35.87 -7.71 -17.50
N ASN A 647 -35.03 -6.81 -16.99
CA ASN A 647 -34.00 -6.15 -17.81
C ASN A 647 -32.99 -7.14 -18.40
N MET A 648 -32.57 -8.16 -17.64
CA MET A 648 -31.68 -9.22 -18.17
C MET A 648 -32.33 -10.01 -19.31
N VAL A 649 -33.62 -10.33 -19.18
CA VAL A 649 -34.40 -11.02 -20.21
C VAL A 649 -34.54 -10.13 -21.45
N TRP A 650 -34.85 -8.85 -21.25
CA TRP A 650 -34.94 -7.87 -22.33
C TRP A 650 -33.64 -7.77 -23.12
N GLU A 651 -32.51 -7.58 -22.43
CA GLU A 651 -31.19 -7.54 -23.06
C GLU A 651 -30.88 -8.82 -23.85
N THR A 652 -31.18 -9.98 -23.28
CA THR A 652 -30.94 -11.28 -23.92
C THR A 652 -31.81 -11.43 -25.18
N TYR A 653 -33.06 -10.97 -25.12
CA TYR A 653 -34.00 -11.04 -26.24
C TYR A 653 -33.58 -10.16 -27.43
N VAL A 654 -33.16 -8.92 -27.20
CA VAL A 654 -32.74 -8.00 -28.27
C VAL A 654 -31.37 -8.36 -28.84
N GLN A 655 -30.41 -8.76 -27.99
CA GLN A 655 -29.06 -9.11 -28.43
C GLN A 655 -29.04 -10.38 -29.27
N SER A 656 -29.83 -11.41 -28.91
CA SER A 656 -29.98 -12.62 -29.72
C SER A 656 -30.57 -12.35 -31.11
N ARG A 657 -31.24 -11.19 -31.28
CA ARG A 657 -31.79 -10.70 -32.56
C ARG A 657 -30.91 -9.61 -33.21
N ARG A 658 -29.77 -9.27 -32.61
CA ARG A 658 -28.85 -8.20 -33.06
C ARG A 658 -29.51 -6.81 -33.16
N LEU A 659 -30.49 -6.57 -32.30
CA LEU A 659 -31.20 -5.29 -32.18
C LEU A 659 -30.69 -4.53 -30.94
N ALA A 660 -30.76 -3.20 -30.95
CA ALA A 660 -30.46 -2.41 -29.76
C ALA A 660 -31.68 -2.33 -28.85
N ILE A 661 -31.45 -2.27 -27.54
CA ILE A 661 -32.50 -2.22 -26.52
C ILE A 661 -33.48 -1.05 -26.71
N ILE A 662 -33.01 0.07 -27.27
CA ILE A 662 -33.84 1.27 -27.46
C ILE A 662 -34.68 1.28 -28.74
N ASP A 663 -34.38 0.39 -29.69
CA ASP A 663 -34.97 0.44 -31.04
C ASP A 663 -36.23 -0.43 -31.15
N VAL A 664 -36.56 -1.20 -30.11
CA VAL A 664 -37.56 -2.26 -30.18
C VAL A 664 -38.50 -2.16 -28.97
N PRO A 665 -39.81 -1.92 -29.19
CA PRO A 665 -40.78 -2.06 -28.13
C PRO A 665 -40.90 -3.52 -27.72
N ILE A 666 -41.09 -3.77 -26.43
CA ILE A 666 -41.22 -5.13 -25.92
C ILE A 666 -42.42 -5.27 -25.00
N VAL A 667 -43.00 -6.47 -25.02
CA VAL A 667 -44.10 -6.86 -24.14
C VAL A 667 -43.67 -8.07 -23.32
N PHE A 668 -43.81 -7.94 -22.00
CA PHE A 668 -43.76 -9.06 -21.07
C PHE A 668 -45.17 -9.51 -20.72
N GLU A 669 -45.38 -10.82 -20.62
CA GLU A 669 -46.64 -11.42 -20.17
C GLU A 669 -46.40 -12.50 -19.11
N SER A 670 -47.35 -12.61 -18.17
CA SER A 670 -47.39 -13.69 -17.18
C SER A 670 -46.08 -13.90 -16.42
N CYS A 671 -45.42 -12.81 -16.03
CA CYS A 671 -44.18 -12.87 -15.26
C CYS A 671 -44.47 -13.36 -13.84
N ARG A 672 -43.74 -14.38 -13.38
CA ARG A 672 -43.85 -14.95 -12.03
C ARG A 672 -42.50 -14.97 -11.36
N PHE A 673 -42.41 -14.35 -10.18
CA PHE A 673 -41.23 -14.31 -9.34
C PHE A 673 -41.35 -15.39 -8.27
N ILE A 674 -40.63 -16.50 -8.46
CA ILE A 674 -40.77 -17.71 -7.63
C ILE A 674 -39.95 -17.58 -6.34
N ARG A 675 -38.75 -16.98 -6.45
CA ARG A 675 -37.85 -16.75 -5.31
C ARG A 675 -37.07 -15.44 -5.47
N ALA A 676 -36.71 -14.84 -4.34
CA ALA A 676 -35.82 -13.69 -4.31
C ALA A 676 -34.37 -14.15 -4.15
N VAL A 677 -33.48 -13.64 -5.00
CA VAL A 677 -32.02 -13.82 -4.89
C VAL A 677 -31.46 -12.71 -4.00
N THR A 678 -30.43 -13.00 -3.20
CA THR A 678 -29.77 -12.00 -2.34
C THR A 678 -28.42 -11.64 -2.93
N MET A 679 -28.13 -10.34 -3.04
CA MET A 679 -26.82 -9.87 -3.48
C MET A 679 -25.78 -10.04 -2.37
N PRO A 680 -24.70 -10.84 -2.59
CA PRO A 680 -23.69 -11.05 -1.58
C PRO A 680 -22.83 -9.80 -1.37
N LYS A 681 -22.51 -9.48 -0.10
CA LYS A 681 -21.59 -8.36 0.23
C LYS A 681 -20.18 -8.56 -0.34
N ARG A 682 -19.76 -9.82 -0.51
CA ARG A 682 -18.49 -10.23 -1.13
C ARG A 682 -18.75 -11.47 -1.99
N GLY A 683 -18.25 -11.48 -3.23
CA GLY A 683 -18.43 -12.59 -4.17
C GLY A 683 -19.24 -12.20 -5.41
N TYR A 684 -19.77 -13.22 -6.07
CA TYR A 684 -20.54 -13.10 -7.32
C TYR A 684 -21.91 -13.74 -7.15
N CYS A 685 -22.91 -13.18 -7.82
CA CYS A 685 -24.24 -13.74 -8.01
C CYS A 685 -24.38 -14.08 -9.49
N ASN A 686 -24.49 -15.37 -9.81
CA ASN A 686 -24.55 -15.87 -11.18
C ASN A 686 -25.99 -16.24 -11.52
N LEU A 687 -26.53 -15.63 -12.57
CA LEU A 687 -27.88 -15.88 -13.05
C LEU A 687 -27.84 -16.27 -14.53
N TYR A 688 -28.59 -17.31 -14.87
CA TYR A 688 -28.70 -17.85 -16.22
C TYR A 688 -30.06 -17.50 -16.78
N VAL A 689 -30.09 -16.78 -17.90
CA VAL A 689 -31.30 -16.49 -18.66
C VAL A 689 -31.40 -17.46 -19.81
N SER A 690 -32.59 -18.00 -20.02
CA SER A 690 -32.95 -18.88 -21.14
C SER A 690 -34.24 -18.38 -21.76
N ILE A 691 -34.29 -18.25 -23.09
CA ILE A 691 -35.48 -17.87 -23.86
C ILE A 691 -35.73 -18.97 -24.90
N GLN A 692 -36.98 -19.38 -25.06
CA GLN A 692 -37.39 -20.39 -26.04
C GLN A 692 -37.74 -19.77 -27.39
N ARG A 693 -37.11 -20.30 -28.45
CA ARG A 693 -37.32 -19.83 -29.83
C ARG A 693 -38.76 -20.06 -30.25
N GLY A 694 -39.42 -19.00 -30.72
CA GLY A 694 -40.79 -19.02 -31.25
C GLY A 694 -41.87 -18.69 -30.22
N THR A 695 -41.84 -19.30 -29.03
CA THR A 695 -42.83 -19.00 -27.98
C THR A 695 -42.51 -17.73 -27.21
N GLY A 696 -41.22 -17.41 -27.05
CA GLY A 696 -40.75 -16.29 -26.24
C GLY A 696 -40.83 -16.56 -24.73
N ILE A 697 -41.08 -17.80 -24.31
CA ILE A 697 -41.08 -18.18 -22.90
C ILE A 697 -39.65 -18.07 -22.38
N PHE A 698 -39.46 -17.37 -21.27
CA PHE A 698 -38.17 -17.22 -20.62
C PHE A 698 -38.15 -17.82 -19.23
N GLU A 699 -36.95 -18.23 -18.82
CA GLU A 699 -36.63 -18.76 -17.50
C GLU A 699 -35.33 -18.13 -17.02
N ILE A 700 -35.28 -17.76 -15.75
CA ILE A 700 -34.07 -17.30 -15.08
C ILE A 700 -33.74 -18.28 -13.96
N MET A 701 -32.52 -18.78 -13.94
CA MET A 701 -32.03 -19.74 -12.95
C MET A 701 -30.86 -19.16 -12.16
N GLU A 702 -30.83 -19.45 -10.87
CA GLU A 702 -29.65 -19.27 -10.01
C GLU A 702 -29.12 -20.67 -9.71
N LYS A 703 -27.98 -21.04 -10.28
CA LYS A 703 -27.51 -22.45 -10.33
C LYS A 703 -28.59 -23.31 -11.01
N ASP A 704 -29.18 -24.26 -10.29
CA ASP A 704 -30.23 -25.18 -10.78
C ASP A 704 -31.65 -24.80 -10.30
N ALA A 705 -31.80 -23.66 -9.63
CA ALA A 705 -33.10 -23.24 -9.08
C ALA A 705 -33.76 -22.18 -9.95
N LEU A 706 -35.01 -22.42 -10.37
CA LEU A 706 -35.82 -21.46 -11.10
C LEU A 706 -36.16 -20.25 -10.20
N VAL A 707 -35.88 -19.05 -10.71
CA VAL A 707 -36.05 -17.76 -10.03
C VAL A 707 -37.24 -17.00 -10.59
N VAL A 708 -37.27 -16.83 -11.92
CA VAL A 708 -38.32 -16.10 -12.63
C VAL A 708 -38.70 -16.84 -13.90
N THR A 709 -39.97 -16.80 -14.27
CA THR A 709 -40.46 -17.25 -15.58
C THR A 709 -41.51 -16.29 -16.12
N GLY A 710 -41.68 -16.25 -17.44
CA GLY A 710 -42.69 -15.45 -18.11
C GLY A 710 -42.57 -15.59 -19.62
N ARG A 711 -43.19 -14.67 -20.36
CA ARG A 711 -43.09 -14.58 -21.82
C ARG A 711 -42.65 -13.19 -22.24
N ILE A 712 -41.77 -13.11 -23.23
CA ILE A 712 -41.31 -11.87 -23.86
C ILE A 712 -41.49 -11.94 -25.38
N TYR A 713 -41.96 -10.85 -25.99
CA TYR A 713 -42.01 -10.70 -27.44
C TYR A 713 -41.97 -9.21 -27.85
N SER A 714 -41.63 -8.95 -29.11
CA SER A 714 -41.79 -7.64 -29.76
C SER A 714 -43.14 -7.61 -30.47
N PRO A 715 -44.03 -6.64 -30.19
CA PRO A 715 -45.30 -6.48 -30.92
C PRO A 715 -45.06 -5.85 -32.30
N GLU A 716 -45.96 -6.09 -33.26
CA GLU A 716 -45.97 -5.38 -34.55
C GLU A 716 -46.53 -3.96 -34.43
N ASP A 717 -47.56 -3.79 -33.59
CA ASP A 717 -48.16 -2.51 -33.21
C ASP A 717 -48.17 -2.39 -31.69
N VAL A 718 -47.31 -1.52 -31.14
CA VAL A 718 -47.21 -1.32 -29.68
C VAL A 718 -48.43 -0.61 -29.11
N GLU A 719 -49.09 0.25 -29.88
CA GLU A 719 -50.24 1.05 -29.42
C GLU A 719 -51.44 0.16 -29.12
N ALA A 720 -51.64 -0.91 -29.90
CA ALA A 720 -52.65 -1.93 -29.62
C ALA A 720 -52.47 -2.64 -28.25
N HIS A 721 -51.28 -2.54 -27.64
CA HIS A 721 -50.97 -3.15 -26.36
C HIS A 721 -51.02 -2.16 -25.18
N LYS A 722 -51.11 -0.84 -25.41
CA LYS A 722 -51.19 0.21 -24.38
C LYS A 722 -52.65 0.44 -23.93
N SER A 723 -52.88 0.95 -22.72
CA SER A 723 -54.22 1.38 -22.28
C SER A 723 -54.57 2.80 -22.71
N ASN A 724 -55.89 3.07 -22.76
CA ASN A 724 -56.46 4.41 -22.88
C ASN A 724 -56.45 5.21 -21.56
N PHE A 725 -55.76 4.73 -20.51
CA PHE A 725 -55.65 5.45 -19.23
C PHE A 725 -54.87 6.75 -19.45
N ALA A 726 -55.50 7.90 -19.20
CA ALA A 726 -54.89 9.21 -19.40
C ALA A 726 -53.86 9.50 -18.30
N LEU A 727 -52.69 10.02 -18.69
CA LEU A 727 -51.71 10.52 -17.75
C LEU A 727 -52.14 11.90 -17.24
N SER A 728 -52.05 12.10 -15.92
CA SER A 728 -52.28 13.40 -15.28
C SER A 728 -51.00 13.89 -14.62
N ASN A 729 -50.80 15.21 -14.62
CA ASN A 729 -49.70 15.83 -13.89
C ASN A 729 -50.04 15.93 -12.40
N LEU A 730 -49.00 15.90 -11.56
CA LEU A 730 -49.15 16.17 -10.13
C LEU A 730 -49.58 17.62 -9.93
N ASP A 731 -50.65 17.85 -9.17
CA ASP A 731 -51.06 19.19 -8.77
C ASP A 731 -50.19 19.64 -7.59
N GLU A 732 -49.23 20.53 -7.86
CA GLU A 732 -48.31 21.06 -6.85
C GLU A 732 -48.86 22.32 -6.13
N HIS A 733 -50.08 22.76 -6.46
CA HIS A 733 -50.62 24.02 -5.95
C HIS A 733 -51.16 23.95 -4.51
N ASP A 734 -51.38 22.75 -3.96
CA ASP A 734 -51.72 22.53 -2.55
C ASP A 734 -50.65 21.68 -1.83
N PRO A 735 -49.75 22.30 -1.05
CA PRO A 735 -48.71 21.60 -0.30
C PRO A 735 -49.25 20.59 0.72
N SER A 736 -50.52 20.71 1.15
CA SER A 736 -51.12 19.79 2.12
C SER A 736 -51.49 18.43 1.52
N LEU A 737 -51.43 18.30 0.19
CA LEU A 737 -51.78 17.10 -0.56
C LEU A 737 -50.58 16.43 -1.24
N VAL A 738 -49.35 16.91 -1.01
CA VAL A 738 -48.12 16.41 -1.63
C VAL A 738 -47.16 15.88 -0.56
N LEU A 739 -46.69 14.66 -0.75
CA LEU A 739 -45.62 14.04 0.02
C LEU A 739 -44.28 14.29 -0.65
N GLU A 740 -43.33 14.83 0.10
CA GLU A 740 -41.95 15.02 -0.35
C GLU A 740 -41.15 13.73 -0.21
N GLN A 741 -40.03 13.62 -0.94
CA GLN A 741 -39.18 12.42 -0.99
C GLN A 741 -38.86 11.82 0.40
N ASP A 742 -38.48 12.65 1.37
CA ASP A 742 -38.11 12.16 2.70
C ASP A 742 -39.30 11.56 3.45
N GLU A 743 -40.50 12.08 3.24
CA GLU A 743 -41.73 11.58 3.86
C GLU A 743 -42.13 10.23 3.27
N ILE A 744 -42.05 10.12 1.93
CA ILE A 744 -42.28 8.90 1.17
C ILE A 744 -41.37 7.78 1.65
N TYR A 745 -40.05 8.03 1.68
CA TYR A 745 -39.09 7.00 2.05
C TYR A 745 -39.04 6.76 3.56
N ARG A 746 -39.50 7.70 4.40
CA ARG A 746 -39.73 7.45 5.83
C ARG A 746 -40.86 6.45 6.01
N GLU A 747 -41.97 6.60 5.28
CA GLU A 747 -43.08 5.64 5.33
C GLU A 747 -42.65 4.24 4.85
N LEU A 748 -41.93 4.16 3.71
CA LEU A 748 -41.36 2.91 3.22
C LEU A 748 -40.37 2.28 4.22
N TYR A 749 -39.54 3.09 4.88
CA TYR A 749 -38.59 2.61 5.89
C TYR A 749 -39.31 1.99 7.10
N LEU A 750 -40.38 2.61 7.60
CA LEU A 750 -41.20 2.08 8.70
C LEU A 750 -41.85 0.73 8.35
N ARG A 751 -42.16 0.51 7.07
CA ARG A 751 -42.67 -0.75 6.53
C ARG A 751 -41.59 -1.84 6.34
N GLY A 752 -40.31 -1.45 6.37
CA GLY A 752 -39.16 -2.36 6.23
C GLY A 752 -38.44 -2.25 4.87
N TYR A 753 -38.80 -1.30 4.01
CA TYR A 753 -38.08 -1.04 2.76
C TYR A 753 -37.00 0.02 3.02
N ASN A 754 -35.75 -0.41 3.14
CA ASN A 754 -34.61 0.44 3.46
C ASN A 754 -33.90 0.92 2.17
N TYR A 755 -34.66 1.42 1.19
CA TYR A 755 -34.11 1.88 -0.08
C TYR A 755 -33.05 2.97 0.12
N SER A 756 -31.98 2.93 -0.67
CA SER A 756 -30.91 3.93 -0.69
C SER A 756 -30.35 4.14 -2.10
N GLY A 757 -29.53 5.19 -2.29
CA GLY A 757 -28.92 5.50 -3.58
C GLY A 757 -29.96 5.73 -4.70
N LEU A 758 -29.71 5.18 -5.89
CA LEU A 758 -30.58 5.34 -7.08
C LEU A 758 -32.00 4.78 -6.89
N PHE A 759 -32.23 3.91 -5.89
CA PHE A 759 -33.57 3.41 -5.58
C PHE A 759 -34.41 4.44 -4.82
N LYS A 760 -33.80 5.49 -4.25
CA LYS A 760 -34.49 6.66 -3.67
C LYS A 760 -34.74 7.75 -4.73
N GLY A 761 -35.47 7.42 -5.79
CA GLY A 761 -35.72 8.36 -6.90
C GLY A 761 -37.17 8.77 -7.10
N LEU A 762 -38.09 8.37 -6.22
CA LEU A 762 -39.42 8.97 -6.16
C LEU A 762 -39.30 10.34 -5.48
N ALA A 763 -39.51 11.41 -6.25
CA ALA A 763 -39.26 12.78 -5.81
C ALA A 763 -40.45 13.33 -5.02
N LYS A 764 -41.66 13.19 -5.57
CA LYS A 764 -42.92 13.63 -4.96
C LYS A 764 -44.05 12.69 -5.32
N CYS A 765 -45.08 12.61 -4.49
CA CYS A 765 -46.37 12.03 -4.87
C CYS A 765 -47.51 12.71 -4.12
N ASN A 766 -48.74 12.57 -4.59
CA ASN A 766 -49.88 12.98 -3.78
C ASN A 766 -50.11 12.01 -2.60
N VAL A 767 -50.92 12.42 -1.62
CA VAL A 767 -51.22 11.63 -0.41
C VAL A 767 -51.77 10.24 -0.75
N ASP A 768 -52.63 10.13 -1.76
CA ASP A 768 -53.20 8.85 -2.20
C ASP A 768 -52.25 8.02 -3.08
N ALA A 769 -51.04 8.51 -3.34
CA ALA A 769 -50.04 7.91 -4.24
C ALA A 769 -50.62 7.49 -5.62
N THR A 770 -51.64 8.20 -6.12
CA THR A 770 -52.22 8.00 -7.45
C THR A 770 -51.44 8.71 -8.54
N THR A 771 -50.73 9.79 -8.21
CA THR A 771 -49.86 10.53 -9.12
C THR A 771 -48.55 10.88 -8.41
N GLY A 772 -47.43 10.72 -9.10
CA GLY A 772 -46.12 11.06 -8.56
C GLY A 772 -45.09 11.40 -9.62
N LEU A 773 -43.93 11.89 -9.18
CA LEU A 773 -42.81 12.29 -10.02
C LEU A 773 -41.62 11.39 -9.69
N ILE A 774 -41.18 10.59 -10.67
CA ILE A 774 -40.01 9.72 -10.56
C ILE A 774 -38.85 10.29 -11.36
N LYS A 775 -37.66 10.25 -10.76
CA LYS A 775 -36.43 10.71 -11.36
C LYS A 775 -35.87 9.64 -12.31
N TRP A 776 -35.68 10.01 -13.58
CA TRP A 776 -34.91 9.25 -14.56
C TRP A 776 -33.42 9.57 -14.45
N GLU A 777 -32.61 8.53 -14.27
CA GLU A 777 -31.17 8.62 -14.01
C GLU A 777 -30.38 7.67 -14.93
N GLY A 778 -30.93 7.38 -16.12
CA GLY A 778 -30.29 6.49 -17.11
C GLY A 778 -30.29 5.00 -16.73
N ASN A 779 -31.16 4.57 -15.81
CA ASN A 779 -31.20 3.18 -15.32
C ASN A 779 -32.63 2.63 -15.31
N TRP A 780 -32.93 1.72 -16.25
CA TRP A 780 -34.24 1.09 -16.41
C TRP A 780 -34.66 0.27 -15.19
N ILE A 781 -33.71 -0.39 -14.52
CA ILE A 781 -33.96 -1.25 -13.36
C ILE A 781 -34.54 -0.43 -12.22
N THR A 782 -33.86 0.67 -11.86
CA THR A 782 -34.31 1.54 -10.76
C THR A 782 -35.55 2.34 -11.15
N PHE A 783 -35.70 2.72 -12.41
CA PHE A 783 -36.89 3.44 -12.88
C PHE A 783 -38.16 2.59 -12.80
N MET A 784 -38.12 1.36 -13.31
CA MET A 784 -39.24 0.43 -13.17
C MET A 784 -39.50 0.07 -11.69
N ASP A 785 -38.45 -0.01 -10.86
CA ASP A 785 -38.63 -0.30 -9.44
C ASP A 785 -39.35 0.84 -8.72
N LYS A 786 -39.02 2.11 -9.02
CA LYS A 786 -39.73 3.30 -8.51
C LYS A 786 -41.22 3.27 -8.91
N MET A 787 -41.57 2.74 -10.08
CA MET A 787 -42.97 2.52 -10.45
C MET A 787 -43.64 1.46 -9.55
N LEU A 788 -42.93 0.38 -9.19
CA LEU A 788 -43.44 -0.60 -8.22
C LEU A 788 -43.58 0.00 -6.82
N GLN A 789 -42.66 0.88 -6.40
CA GLN A 789 -42.72 1.60 -5.12
C GLN A 789 -43.99 2.45 -5.01
N MET A 790 -44.38 3.16 -6.08
CA MET A 790 -45.65 3.91 -6.14
C MET A 790 -46.87 3.01 -5.88
N ARG A 791 -46.88 1.79 -6.43
CA ARG A 791 -47.97 0.82 -6.15
C ARG A 791 -47.97 0.35 -4.70
N ILE A 792 -46.80 0.13 -4.11
CA ILE A 792 -46.65 -0.30 -2.71
C ILE A 792 -47.17 0.77 -1.74
N LEU A 793 -46.96 2.06 -2.04
CA LEU A 793 -47.43 3.16 -1.21
C LEU A 793 -48.96 3.20 -1.08
N GLN A 794 -49.69 2.83 -2.14
CA GLN A 794 -51.15 2.73 -2.12
C GLN A 794 -51.72 1.58 -1.29
N MET A 795 -50.88 0.61 -0.90
CA MET A 795 -51.35 -0.51 -0.07
C MET A 795 -51.43 -0.03 1.39
N ASP A 796 -52.63 0.04 1.96
CA ASP A 796 -52.83 0.40 3.36
C ASP A 796 -52.50 -0.79 4.28
N THR A 797 -51.21 -0.99 4.55
CA THR A 797 -50.73 -2.11 5.36
C THR A 797 -49.36 -1.84 5.98
N ARG A 798 -49.16 -2.34 7.22
CA ARG A 798 -47.85 -2.35 7.89
C ARG A 798 -46.98 -3.58 7.54
N SER A 799 -47.57 -4.53 6.82
CA SER A 799 -46.84 -5.73 6.39
C SER A 799 -45.88 -5.39 5.25
N LEU A 800 -44.78 -6.14 5.17
CA LEU A 800 -43.79 -5.99 4.12
C LEU A 800 -44.20 -6.85 2.92
N TYR A 801 -44.24 -6.27 1.72
CA TYR A 801 -44.67 -6.94 0.50
C TYR A 801 -43.54 -7.04 -0.51
N VAL A 802 -43.52 -8.11 -1.30
CA VAL A 802 -42.60 -8.26 -2.44
C VAL A 802 -43.38 -8.70 -3.68
N PRO A 803 -43.00 -8.24 -4.89
CA PRO A 803 -43.64 -8.67 -6.13
C PRO A 803 -43.51 -10.19 -6.33
N THR A 804 -44.63 -10.86 -6.60
CA THR A 804 -44.70 -12.30 -6.88
C THR A 804 -45.18 -12.60 -8.30
N GLY A 805 -45.84 -11.64 -8.95
CA GLY A 805 -46.18 -11.73 -10.35
C GLY A 805 -46.55 -10.39 -10.98
N ILE A 806 -46.41 -10.31 -12.30
CA ILE A 806 -46.85 -9.18 -13.12
C ILE A 806 -47.55 -9.76 -14.35
N GLN A 807 -48.79 -9.34 -14.60
CA GLN A 807 -49.60 -9.88 -15.68
C GLN A 807 -49.08 -9.45 -17.05
N LYS A 808 -48.81 -8.16 -17.23
CA LYS A 808 -48.33 -7.61 -18.50
C LYS A 808 -47.47 -6.37 -18.25
N ILE A 809 -46.40 -6.22 -19.01
CA ILE A 809 -45.61 -4.98 -19.06
C ILE A 809 -45.43 -4.62 -20.52
N VAL A 810 -45.69 -3.37 -20.87
CA VAL A 810 -45.39 -2.80 -22.18
C VAL A 810 -44.28 -1.78 -21.99
N ILE A 811 -43.19 -1.91 -22.72
CA ILE A 811 -42.07 -0.97 -22.71
C ILE A 811 -41.86 -0.48 -24.14
N ASP A 812 -42.01 0.82 -24.32
CA ASP A 812 -41.71 1.57 -25.52
C ASP A 812 -40.57 2.55 -25.21
N PRO A 813 -39.32 2.15 -25.50
CA PRO A 813 -38.15 2.93 -25.10
C PRO A 813 -38.06 4.27 -25.83
N TRP A 814 -38.56 4.32 -27.06
CA TRP A 814 -38.45 5.50 -27.91
C TRP A 814 -39.31 6.64 -27.36
N GLU A 815 -40.53 6.33 -26.90
CA GLU A 815 -41.43 7.30 -26.29
C GLU A 815 -40.83 7.94 -25.01
N LEU A 816 -40.23 7.12 -24.13
CA LEU A 816 -39.57 7.63 -22.92
C LEU A 816 -38.33 8.47 -23.25
N LEU A 817 -37.46 8.00 -24.14
CA LEU A 817 -36.19 8.68 -24.45
C LEU A 817 -36.38 9.98 -25.23
N ASN A 818 -37.41 10.06 -26.07
CA ASN A 818 -37.77 11.30 -26.78
C ASN A 818 -38.18 12.42 -25.80
N LEU A 819 -38.79 12.07 -24.67
CA LEU A 819 -39.13 13.02 -23.60
C LEU A 819 -37.90 13.47 -22.80
N VAL A 820 -37.01 12.54 -22.48
CA VAL A 820 -35.82 12.80 -21.65
C VAL A 820 -34.78 13.67 -22.39
N GLY A 821 -34.60 13.43 -23.70
CA GLY A 821 -33.58 14.11 -24.50
C GLY A 821 -32.14 13.87 -23.99
N ASP A 822 -31.28 14.88 -24.10
CA ASP A 822 -29.87 14.83 -23.64
C ASP A 822 -29.69 15.17 -22.14
N SER A 823 -30.78 15.40 -21.39
CA SER A 823 -30.71 15.81 -19.99
C SER A 823 -30.31 14.64 -19.09
N SER A 824 -29.32 14.83 -18.22
CA SER A 824 -28.81 13.77 -17.33
C SER A 824 -29.78 13.37 -16.23
N GLU A 825 -30.71 14.26 -15.85
CA GLU A 825 -31.74 14.01 -14.85
C GLU A 825 -33.06 14.67 -15.27
N CYS A 826 -34.13 13.89 -15.34
CA CYS A 826 -35.46 14.34 -15.73
C CYS A 826 -36.51 13.79 -14.75
N LEU A 827 -37.48 14.59 -14.35
CA LEU A 827 -38.63 14.15 -13.56
C LEU A 827 -39.75 13.74 -14.51
N ILE A 828 -40.27 12.53 -14.31
CA ILE A 828 -41.28 11.93 -15.19
C ILE A 828 -42.51 11.61 -14.34
N SER A 829 -43.68 11.99 -14.85
CA SER A 829 -44.96 11.70 -14.18
C SER A 829 -45.26 10.20 -14.26
N VAL A 830 -45.68 9.63 -13.13
CA VAL A 830 -46.17 8.26 -13.00
C VAL A 830 -47.55 8.30 -12.36
N ASN A 831 -48.50 7.59 -12.95
CA ASN A 831 -49.87 7.49 -12.49
C ASN A 831 -50.20 6.04 -12.12
N VAL A 832 -50.94 5.85 -11.03
CA VAL A 832 -51.38 4.54 -10.53
C VAL A 832 -52.89 4.52 -10.46
N SER A 833 -53.50 3.55 -11.15
CA SER A 833 -54.92 3.24 -11.04
C SER A 833 -55.12 1.93 -10.27
N VAL A 834 -55.82 2.02 -9.13
CA VAL A 834 -56.18 0.85 -8.32
C VAL A 834 -57.23 0.00 -9.03
N ASP A 835 -58.25 0.62 -9.59
CA ASP A 835 -59.41 -0.06 -10.20
C ASP A 835 -59.01 -0.92 -11.40
N PHE A 836 -58.06 -0.44 -12.20
CA PHE A 836 -57.51 -1.17 -13.34
C PHE A 836 -56.24 -1.96 -12.98
N ASN A 837 -55.69 -1.78 -11.77
CA ASN A 837 -54.39 -2.30 -11.32
C ASN A 837 -53.26 -2.02 -12.32
N ILE A 838 -53.17 -0.75 -12.76
CA ILE A 838 -52.20 -0.26 -13.74
C ILE A 838 -51.28 0.78 -13.10
N VAL A 839 -49.99 0.68 -13.38
CA VAL A 839 -49.01 1.75 -13.15
C VAL A 839 -48.49 2.20 -14.51
N LYS A 840 -48.70 3.46 -14.85
CA LYS A 840 -48.40 4.01 -16.19
C LYS A 840 -47.51 5.24 -16.08
N THR A 841 -46.54 5.30 -16.98
CA THR A 841 -45.76 6.50 -17.30
C THR A 841 -45.61 6.60 -18.82
N LEU A 842 -45.00 7.65 -19.34
CA LEU A 842 -44.71 7.75 -20.77
C LEU A 842 -43.71 6.65 -21.16
N GLY A 843 -44.08 5.78 -22.09
CA GLY A 843 -43.24 4.67 -22.56
C GLY A 843 -43.20 3.40 -21.69
N ILE A 844 -43.77 3.37 -20.48
CA ILE A 844 -43.88 2.12 -19.69
C ILE A 844 -45.26 1.98 -19.06
N GLU A 845 -45.86 0.80 -19.23
CA GLU A 845 -47.12 0.44 -18.59
C GLU A 845 -47.05 -0.94 -17.93
N ILE A 846 -47.35 -1.02 -16.64
CA ILE A 846 -47.30 -2.24 -15.83
C ILE A 846 -48.72 -2.59 -15.39
N TRP A 847 -49.18 -3.81 -15.72
CA TRP A 847 -50.52 -4.31 -15.43
C TRP A 847 -50.46 -5.46 -14.43
N GLY A 848 -51.45 -5.50 -13.53
CA GLY A 848 -51.73 -6.69 -12.75
C GLY A 848 -50.58 -7.07 -11.80
N ILE A 849 -50.01 -6.08 -11.10
CA ILE A 849 -48.97 -6.33 -10.09
C ILE A 849 -49.58 -7.17 -8.97
N GLN A 850 -48.98 -8.33 -8.71
CA GLN A 850 -49.28 -9.23 -7.61
C GLN A 850 -48.13 -9.16 -6.61
N ALA A 851 -48.45 -8.98 -5.33
CA ALA A 851 -47.47 -8.94 -4.26
C ALA A 851 -47.98 -9.74 -3.05
N ASN A 852 -47.08 -10.46 -2.39
CA ASN A 852 -47.39 -11.22 -1.18
C ASN A 852 -46.64 -10.63 0.02
N SER A 853 -47.25 -10.77 1.21
CA SER A 853 -46.59 -10.37 2.46
C SER A 853 -45.50 -11.37 2.85
N ILE A 854 -44.41 -10.84 3.40
CA ILE A 854 -43.29 -11.61 3.96
C ILE A 854 -43.12 -11.29 5.44
N SER A 855 -42.71 -12.29 6.23
CA SER A 855 -42.44 -12.10 7.66
C SER A 855 -41.16 -11.28 7.87
N ARG A 856 -41.22 -10.33 8.81
CA ARG A 856 -40.05 -9.57 9.26
C ARG A 856 -39.17 -10.43 10.14
N ARG A 857 -37.85 -10.24 10.08
CA ARG A 857 -36.92 -10.90 11.00
C ARG A 857 -36.90 -10.18 12.35
N ILE A 858 -36.86 -10.92 13.45
CA ILE A 858 -36.56 -10.36 14.78
C ILE A 858 -35.09 -9.94 14.79
N ASN A 859 -34.82 -8.64 14.81
CA ASN A 859 -33.47 -8.10 14.94
C ASN A 859 -32.97 -8.32 16.38
N ARG A 860 -31.85 -9.04 16.54
CA ARG A 860 -31.21 -9.32 17.84
C ARG A 860 -30.27 -8.18 18.25
N PHE A 861 -30.78 -6.96 18.41
CA PHE A 861 -30.07 -5.93 19.19
C PHE A 861 -30.74 -5.90 20.55
N GLU A 862 -30.10 -6.52 21.54
CA GLU A 862 -30.57 -6.49 22.91
C GLU A 862 -30.21 -5.13 23.53
N PRO A 863 -31.19 -4.32 23.94
CA PRO A 863 -30.91 -3.08 24.65
C PRO A 863 -30.31 -3.40 26.04
N VAL A 864 -29.31 -2.62 26.46
CA VAL A 864 -28.83 -2.67 27.86
C VAL A 864 -29.88 -1.97 28.72
N LEU A 865 -30.56 -2.73 29.58
CA LEU A 865 -31.60 -2.21 30.47
C LEU A 865 -31.00 -1.89 31.83
N GLU A 866 -31.13 -0.64 32.26
CA GLU A 866 -30.56 -0.15 33.52
C GLU A 866 -31.61 0.51 34.42
N LYS A 867 -31.37 0.46 35.73
CA LYS A 867 -32.06 1.22 36.77
C LYS A 867 -31.09 2.19 37.43
N TYR A 868 -31.57 3.37 37.82
CA TYR A 868 -30.76 4.45 38.39
C TYR A 868 -31.13 4.66 39.87
N GLU A 869 -30.25 4.24 40.78
CA GLU A 869 -30.54 4.17 42.22
C GLU A 869 -29.45 4.87 43.06
N PHE A 870 -29.84 5.40 44.22
CA PHE A 870 -28.89 5.98 45.19
C PHE A 870 -28.19 4.87 45.96
N ILE A 871 -26.86 4.87 45.92
CA ILE A 871 -26.01 3.92 46.63
C ILE A 871 -25.14 4.66 47.65
N PRO A 872 -25.26 4.35 48.95
CA PRO A 872 -24.35 4.87 49.98
C PRO A 872 -22.91 4.44 49.70
N ASN A 873 -21.94 5.31 50.01
CA ASN A 873 -20.51 4.98 49.89
C ASN A 873 -20.10 3.82 50.82
N GLU A 874 -20.88 3.57 51.88
CA GLU A 874 -20.69 2.48 52.83
C GLU A 874 -21.96 1.64 52.93
N THR A 875 -21.94 0.45 52.32
CA THR A 875 -23.09 -0.46 52.26
C THR A 875 -22.69 -1.91 51.96
N LEU A 876 -23.63 -2.84 52.18
CA LEU A 876 -23.54 -4.24 51.79
C LEU A 876 -23.97 -4.39 50.32
N LEU A 877 -23.14 -5.01 49.48
CA LEU A 877 -23.39 -5.22 48.06
C LEU A 877 -22.84 -6.57 47.58
N ASP A 878 -23.44 -7.12 46.52
CA ASP A 878 -22.82 -8.20 45.78
C ASP A 878 -21.55 -7.72 45.03
N LEU A 879 -20.67 -8.67 44.69
CA LEU A 879 -19.37 -8.37 44.08
C LEU A 879 -19.51 -7.62 42.75
N MET A 880 -20.44 -8.05 41.88
CA MET A 880 -20.64 -7.46 40.56
C MET A 880 -21.16 -6.02 40.62
N LYS A 881 -22.14 -5.75 41.49
CA LYS A 881 -22.67 -4.41 41.75
C LYS A 881 -21.57 -3.52 42.34
N SER A 882 -20.81 -4.01 43.30
CA SER A 882 -19.68 -3.25 43.88
C SER A 882 -18.66 -2.86 42.81
N ILE A 883 -18.26 -3.79 41.93
CA ILE A 883 -17.35 -3.53 40.82
C ILE A 883 -17.95 -2.52 39.83
N ARG A 884 -19.22 -2.67 39.46
CA ARG A 884 -19.92 -1.74 38.56
C ARG A 884 -19.94 -0.32 39.12
N ILE A 885 -20.33 -0.16 40.39
CA ILE A 885 -20.41 1.12 41.07
C ILE A 885 -19.03 1.78 41.15
N ASN A 886 -18.00 1.05 41.58
CA ASN A 886 -16.64 1.58 41.69
C ASN A 886 -16.06 1.97 40.32
N THR A 887 -16.33 1.18 39.28
CA THR A 887 -15.90 1.50 37.90
C THR A 887 -16.58 2.78 37.40
N GLN A 888 -17.88 2.94 37.64
CA GLN A 888 -18.61 4.17 37.30
C GLN A 888 -18.09 5.40 38.07
N ILE A 889 -17.78 5.25 39.36
CA ILE A 889 -17.15 6.33 40.15
C ILE A 889 -15.82 6.75 39.53
N ILE A 890 -14.97 5.80 39.13
CA ILE A 890 -13.66 6.09 38.52
C ILE A 890 -13.84 6.83 37.18
N LEU A 891 -14.76 6.38 36.32
CA LEU A 891 -15.05 7.02 35.02
C LEU A 891 -15.59 8.44 35.20
N GLU A 892 -16.54 8.64 36.11
CA GLU A 892 -17.14 9.93 36.42
C GLU A 892 -16.08 10.94 36.88
N ASN A 893 -15.09 10.48 37.66
CA ASN A 893 -14.06 11.31 38.26
C ASN A 893 -12.85 11.59 37.36
N SER A 894 -12.48 10.64 36.50
CA SER A 894 -11.30 10.75 35.62
C SER A 894 -11.59 11.50 34.32
N LEU A 895 -12.78 11.29 33.73
CA LEU A 895 -13.16 11.80 32.40
C LEU A 895 -12.22 11.33 31.26
N GLU A 896 -11.43 10.29 31.50
CA GLU A 896 -10.51 9.72 30.50
C GLU A 896 -11.23 8.63 29.69
N ASN A 897 -11.14 8.71 28.36
CA ASN A 897 -11.69 7.67 27.48
C ASN A 897 -10.88 6.37 27.55
N ASN A 898 -9.60 6.45 27.95
CA ASN A 898 -8.71 5.29 28.07
C ASN A 898 -8.72 4.78 29.51
N PHE A 899 -9.23 3.57 29.72
CA PHE A 899 -9.27 2.95 31.05
C PHE A 899 -8.06 2.03 31.22
N ASN A 900 -6.94 2.59 31.67
CA ASN A 900 -5.71 1.83 31.95
C ASN A 900 -5.75 1.27 33.37
N ALA A 901 -5.83 -0.05 33.51
CA ALA A 901 -5.91 -0.69 34.82
C ALA A 901 -4.95 -1.88 34.96
N VAL A 902 -4.39 -2.04 36.16
CA VAL A 902 -3.50 -3.16 36.51
C VAL A 902 -4.03 -3.88 37.75
N GLU A 903 -4.10 -5.22 37.68
CA GLU A 903 -4.41 -6.07 38.83
C GLU A 903 -3.17 -6.86 39.25
N ILE A 904 -2.87 -6.83 40.55
CA ILE A 904 -1.75 -7.54 41.18
C ILE A 904 -2.34 -8.65 42.07
N PRO A 905 -2.47 -9.89 41.54
CA PRO A 905 -3.04 -11.00 42.29
C PRO A 905 -2.15 -11.42 43.47
N HIS A 906 -2.77 -11.91 44.54
CA HIS A 906 -2.07 -12.40 45.74
C HIS A 906 -1.63 -13.86 45.61
N SER A 907 -2.44 -14.69 44.95
CA SER A 907 -2.20 -16.10 44.64
C SER A 907 -2.83 -16.45 43.28
N THR A 908 -2.49 -17.62 42.71
CA THR A 908 -3.08 -18.09 41.44
C THR A 908 -4.57 -18.44 41.54
N ASP A 909 -5.08 -18.66 42.77
CA ASP A 909 -6.45 -19.13 43.01
C ASP A 909 -7.43 -18.01 43.40
N SER A 910 -6.98 -16.75 43.45
CA SER A 910 -7.87 -15.62 43.76
C SER A 910 -8.71 -15.22 42.55
N THR A 911 -10.01 -14.96 42.76
CA THR A 911 -10.92 -14.44 41.72
C THR A 911 -10.41 -13.11 41.16
N LEU A 912 -10.22 -13.02 39.84
CA LEU A 912 -9.75 -11.81 39.18
C LEU A 912 -10.89 -10.79 39.01
N LEU A 913 -10.62 -9.52 39.32
CA LEU A 913 -11.62 -8.45 39.24
C LEU A 913 -11.64 -7.73 37.87
N LEU A 914 -10.52 -7.70 37.14
CA LEU A 914 -10.45 -7.07 35.81
C LEU A 914 -11.45 -7.64 34.77
N PRO A 915 -11.70 -8.97 34.69
CA PRO A 915 -12.73 -9.51 33.79
C PRO A 915 -14.14 -9.00 34.11
N LEU A 916 -14.42 -8.74 35.40
CA LEU A 916 -15.71 -8.18 35.83
C LEU A 916 -15.81 -6.70 35.44
N ILE A 917 -14.71 -5.95 35.56
CA ILE A 917 -14.62 -4.55 35.11
C ILE A 917 -14.80 -4.47 33.59
N GLN A 918 -14.21 -5.38 32.83
CA GLN A 918 -14.36 -5.41 31.37
C GLN A 918 -15.84 -5.51 30.95
N LYS A 919 -16.61 -6.42 31.58
CA LYS A 919 -18.05 -6.54 31.33
C LYS A 919 -18.80 -5.24 31.61
N VAL A 920 -18.40 -4.51 32.66
CA VAL A 920 -19.01 -3.20 32.97
C VAL A 920 -18.66 -2.16 31.90
N LEU A 921 -17.43 -2.16 31.39
CA LEU A 921 -16.99 -1.21 30.35
C LEU A 921 -17.65 -1.46 28.99
N GLU A 922 -18.04 -2.71 28.69
CA GLU A 922 -18.80 -3.06 27.48
C GLU A 922 -20.21 -2.44 27.45
N ASP A 923 -20.81 -2.18 28.62
CA ASP A 923 -22.10 -1.50 28.74
C ASP A 923 -21.98 0.03 28.62
N VAL A 924 -20.76 0.59 28.75
CA VAL A 924 -20.54 2.04 28.78
C VAL A 924 -20.00 2.54 27.43
N PRO A 925 -20.71 3.46 26.74
CA PRO A 925 -20.26 3.96 25.44
C PRO A 925 -18.97 4.80 25.55
N LEU A 926 -18.16 4.76 24.50
CA LEU A 926 -16.95 5.60 24.30
C LEU A 926 -15.77 5.31 25.24
N THR A 927 -15.65 4.08 25.78
CA THR A 927 -14.50 3.66 26.60
C THR A 927 -13.54 2.75 25.82
N ASN A 928 -12.23 2.92 26.05
CA ASN A 928 -11.15 2.11 25.49
C ASN A 928 -10.39 1.42 26.63
N PRO A 929 -10.75 0.17 26.99
CA PRO A 929 -10.09 -0.57 28.06
C PRO A 929 -8.68 -1.03 27.67
N ASN A 930 -7.71 -0.81 28.55
CA ASN A 930 -6.37 -1.40 28.47
C ASN A 930 -6.04 -2.03 29.83
N LEU A 931 -6.41 -3.29 29.96
CA LEU A 931 -6.41 -4.03 31.23
C LEU A 931 -5.24 -5.01 31.26
N THR A 932 -4.46 -5.00 32.35
CA THR A 932 -3.27 -5.85 32.50
C THR A 932 -3.26 -6.57 33.85
N ILE A 933 -3.06 -7.89 33.83
CA ILE A 933 -2.81 -8.68 35.03
C ILE A 933 -1.30 -8.83 35.19
N SER A 934 -0.76 -8.30 36.29
CA SER A 934 0.68 -8.34 36.57
C SER A 934 1.06 -9.62 37.32
N THR A 935 1.55 -10.63 36.61
CA THR A 935 2.04 -11.87 37.21
C THR A 935 3.28 -12.42 36.49
N LYS A 936 4.05 -13.25 37.20
CA LYS A 936 5.18 -14.02 36.63
C LYS A 936 4.76 -15.43 36.18
N THR A 937 3.55 -15.87 36.52
CA THR A 937 3.02 -17.21 36.17
C THR A 937 2.15 -17.13 34.92
N THR A 938 2.20 -18.15 34.07
CA THR A 938 1.31 -18.26 32.90
C THR A 938 -0.12 -18.55 33.33
N ILE A 939 -1.06 -17.66 32.98
CA ILE A 939 -2.52 -17.82 33.17
C ILE A 939 -3.15 -18.07 31.78
N GLU A 940 -4.28 -18.78 31.72
CA GLU A 940 -5.06 -18.96 30.49
C GLU A 940 -5.46 -17.62 29.85
N ASN A 941 -5.61 -17.61 28.52
CA ASN A 941 -5.90 -16.39 27.76
C ASN A 941 -7.31 -15.85 28.07
N ILE A 942 -7.38 -14.68 28.71
CA ILE A 942 -8.64 -13.98 29.01
C ILE A 942 -8.91 -12.98 27.88
N PRO A 943 -10.02 -13.12 27.11
CA PRO A 943 -10.32 -12.23 26.00
C PRO A 943 -10.40 -10.76 26.43
N GLY A 944 -9.51 -9.91 25.91
CA GLY A 944 -9.49 -8.47 26.20
C GLY A 944 -8.59 -8.02 27.35
N VAL A 945 -7.93 -8.94 28.06
CA VAL A 945 -6.99 -8.63 29.16
C VAL A 945 -5.59 -9.14 28.85
N LYS A 946 -4.57 -8.30 29.01
CA LYS A 946 -3.16 -8.68 28.83
C LYS A 946 -2.61 -9.32 30.10
N VAL A 947 -1.79 -10.36 29.96
CA VAL A 947 -1.09 -11.01 31.09
C VAL A 947 0.42 -10.88 30.85
N GLU A 948 1.08 -10.04 31.64
CA GLU A 948 2.52 -9.80 31.55
C GLU A 948 3.09 -9.34 32.89
N HIS A 949 4.41 -9.41 33.08
CA HIS A 949 5.02 -8.82 34.27
C HIS A 949 5.07 -7.30 34.13
N PHE A 950 4.19 -6.59 34.84
CA PHE A 950 4.10 -5.14 34.78
C PHE A 950 4.83 -4.47 35.97
N PRO A 951 5.95 -3.76 35.75
CA PRO A 951 6.62 -3.01 36.81
C PRO A 951 5.89 -1.70 37.11
N LEU A 952 5.68 -1.39 38.40
CA LEU A 952 5.15 -0.10 38.84
C LEU A 952 6.27 0.96 38.76
N VAL A 953 6.25 1.78 37.71
CA VAL A 953 7.26 2.83 37.45
C VAL A 953 6.70 4.21 37.81
N SER A 954 7.57 5.12 38.24
CA SER A 954 7.21 6.51 38.54
C SER A 954 6.78 7.27 37.29
N GLY A 955 5.63 7.98 37.35
CA GLY A 955 5.05 8.71 36.21
C GLY A 955 4.14 7.85 35.31
N GLY A 956 3.58 6.77 35.84
CA GLY A 956 2.66 5.89 35.11
C GLY A 956 1.32 6.56 34.75
N ASN A 957 0.66 6.02 33.71
CA ASN A 957 -0.66 6.48 33.23
C ASN A 957 -1.81 5.54 33.65
N LEU A 958 -1.75 4.98 34.87
CA LEU A 958 -2.74 4.02 35.36
C LEU A 958 -3.90 4.74 36.07
N LEU A 959 -5.14 4.49 35.63
CA LEU A 959 -6.34 4.97 36.32
C LEU A 959 -6.68 4.11 37.53
N LEU A 960 -6.42 2.80 37.47
CA LEU A 960 -6.81 1.87 38.51
C LEU A 960 -5.72 0.85 38.79
N ILE A 961 -5.38 0.70 40.07
CA ILE A 961 -4.58 -0.42 40.57
C ILE A 961 -5.46 -1.27 41.49
N ILE A 962 -5.48 -2.59 41.25
CA ILE A 962 -6.24 -3.56 42.04
C ILE A 962 -5.25 -4.48 42.76
N GLY A 963 -5.51 -4.77 44.03
CA GLY A 963 -4.74 -5.79 44.75
C GLY A 963 -5.33 -6.13 46.11
N THR A 964 -4.67 -7.06 46.81
CA THR A 964 -5.13 -7.58 48.10
C THR A 964 -4.30 -7.02 49.25
N LYS A 965 -4.97 -6.70 50.36
CA LYS A 965 -4.39 -6.21 51.61
C LYS A 965 -3.45 -5.02 51.41
N ILE A 966 -3.77 -4.11 50.48
CA ILE A 966 -2.91 -2.97 50.16
C ILE A 966 -2.79 -2.05 51.37
N LEU A 967 -3.89 -1.79 52.09
CA LEU A 967 -3.91 -0.87 53.23
C LEU A 967 -3.19 -1.41 54.48
N GLN A 968 -2.83 -2.69 54.48
CA GLN A 968 -2.04 -3.33 55.53
C GLN A 968 -0.53 -3.28 55.25
N ARG A 969 -0.11 -2.84 54.05
CA ARG A 969 1.31 -2.75 53.68
C ARG A 969 1.98 -1.57 54.40
N SER A 970 3.25 -1.74 54.77
CA SER A 970 4.01 -0.72 55.50
C SER A 970 4.38 0.52 54.67
N ASN A 971 4.32 0.46 53.34
CA ASN A 971 4.63 1.58 52.45
C ASN A 971 3.73 1.62 51.22
N LEU A 972 2.86 2.63 51.15
CA LEU A 972 1.92 2.85 50.04
C LEU A 972 2.50 3.72 48.90
N LYS A 973 3.62 4.41 49.12
CA LYS A 973 4.18 5.38 48.16
C LYS A 973 4.43 4.81 46.75
N PRO A 974 4.99 3.60 46.56
CA PRO A 974 5.23 3.06 45.23
C PRO A 974 3.95 2.83 44.40
N ILE A 975 2.83 2.52 45.07
CA ILE A 975 1.54 2.29 44.42
C ILE A 975 0.93 3.64 44.02
N LEU A 976 1.00 4.65 44.89
CA LEU A 976 0.46 5.98 44.63
C LEU A 976 1.21 6.70 43.50
N ILE A 977 2.54 6.58 43.43
CA ILE A 977 3.36 7.25 42.40
C ILE A 977 3.16 6.64 40.98
N ALA A 978 2.62 5.43 40.88
CA ALA A 978 2.32 4.77 39.60
C ALA A 978 0.95 5.15 39.01
N LEU A 979 0.08 5.78 39.80
CA LEU A 979 -1.24 6.23 39.36
C LEU A 979 -1.14 7.53 38.54
N SER A 980 -2.09 7.70 37.60
CA SER A 980 -2.32 9.00 36.96
C SER A 980 -2.81 10.02 37.98
N HIS A 981 -2.76 11.31 37.64
CA HIS A 981 -3.24 12.37 38.54
C HIS A 981 -4.66 12.10 39.06
N ASN A 982 -5.56 11.51 38.26
CA ASN A 982 -6.93 11.20 38.67
C ASN A 982 -7.17 9.72 39.03
N GLY A 983 -6.11 8.93 39.25
CA GLY A 983 -6.20 7.50 39.52
C GLY A 983 -6.76 7.12 40.90
N PHE A 984 -7.11 5.85 41.02
CA PHE A 984 -7.68 5.20 42.19
C PHE A 984 -7.01 3.85 42.47
N VAL A 985 -7.11 3.39 43.71
CA VAL A 985 -6.71 2.04 44.12
C VAL A 985 -7.93 1.32 44.68
N LEU A 986 -8.17 0.09 44.22
CA LEU A 986 -9.18 -0.81 44.76
C LEU A 986 -8.47 -1.93 45.52
N THR A 987 -8.67 -2.00 46.84
CA THR A 987 -8.08 -3.05 47.67
C THR A 987 -9.14 -4.03 48.17
N ARG A 988 -8.74 -5.30 48.25
CA ARG A 988 -9.49 -6.39 48.90
C ARG A 988 -8.96 -6.57 50.32
N GLU A 989 -9.81 -6.35 51.32
CA GLU A 989 -9.49 -6.46 52.75
C GLU A 989 -10.39 -7.49 53.44
N ASN A 990 -9.93 -8.04 54.57
CA ASN A 990 -10.73 -8.99 55.36
C ASN A 990 -11.97 -8.32 55.97
N LEU A 991 -13.02 -9.09 56.28
CA LEU A 991 -14.26 -8.59 56.88
C LEU A 991 -14.05 -7.89 58.25
N ASP A 992 -13.06 -8.32 59.03
CA ASP A 992 -12.69 -7.75 60.32
C ASP A 992 -11.79 -6.51 60.22
N PHE A 993 -11.34 -6.14 59.00
CA PHE A 993 -10.49 -4.98 58.79
C PHE A 993 -11.21 -3.68 59.17
N ALA A 994 -10.58 -2.91 60.06
CA ALA A 994 -11.01 -1.57 60.46
C ALA A 994 -10.14 -0.52 59.79
N VAL A 995 -10.78 0.40 59.07
CA VAL A 995 -10.12 1.54 58.42
C VAL A 995 -9.53 2.47 59.48
N LYS A 996 -8.25 2.85 59.32
CA LYS A 996 -7.55 3.83 60.15
C LYS A 996 -7.51 5.18 59.44
N ASP A 997 -7.25 6.26 60.17
CA ASP A 997 -6.95 7.56 59.57
C ASP A 997 -5.56 7.52 58.93
N TYR A 998 -5.51 7.55 57.60
CA TYR A 998 -4.28 7.61 56.83
C TYR A 998 -4.00 9.06 56.41
N LYS A 999 -2.74 9.53 56.57
CA LYS A 999 -2.39 10.94 56.32
C LYS A 999 -2.37 11.36 54.84
N ASP A 1000 -2.17 10.41 53.92
CA ASP A 1000 -1.87 10.69 52.50
C ASP A 1000 -2.94 10.13 51.52
N ILE A 1001 -4.01 9.51 52.04
CA ILE A 1001 -5.07 8.91 51.22
C ILE A 1001 -6.46 9.22 51.78
N GLU A 1002 -7.45 9.25 50.88
CA GLU A 1002 -8.87 9.38 51.22
C GLU A 1002 -9.65 8.13 50.80
N ILE A 1003 -10.45 7.58 51.72
CA ILE A 1003 -11.34 6.45 51.42
C ILE A 1003 -12.61 6.97 50.73
N VAL A 1004 -12.89 6.42 49.55
CA VAL A 1004 -14.01 6.84 48.68
C VAL A 1004 -15.23 5.98 48.93
N THR A 1005 -15.09 4.66 48.83
CA THR A 1005 -16.15 3.69 49.14
C THR A 1005 -15.62 2.55 49.99
N GLN A 1006 -16.52 1.98 50.81
CA GLN A 1006 -16.31 0.77 51.58
C GLN A 1006 -17.52 -0.14 51.37
N HIS A 1007 -17.43 -1.05 50.41
CA HIS A 1007 -18.49 -2.01 50.13
C HIS A 1007 -18.15 -3.35 50.78
N VAL A 1008 -19.07 -3.84 51.61
CA VAL A 1008 -18.95 -5.16 52.24
C VAL A 1008 -19.63 -6.17 51.33
N THR A 1009 -18.91 -7.23 50.95
CA THR A 1009 -19.45 -8.40 50.22
C THR A 1009 -19.59 -9.57 51.21
N GLU A 1010 -20.05 -10.74 50.76
CA GLU A 1010 -20.17 -11.93 51.62
C GLU A 1010 -18.82 -12.41 52.16
N GLU A 1011 -17.74 -12.30 51.37
CA GLU A 1011 -16.44 -12.87 51.69
C GLU A 1011 -15.40 -11.83 52.15
N GLU A 1012 -15.55 -10.57 51.71
CA GLU A 1012 -14.51 -9.55 51.84
C GLU A 1012 -15.04 -8.12 51.84
N LYS A 1013 -14.17 -7.17 52.20
CA LYS A 1013 -14.39 -5.73 52.06
C LYS A 1013 -13.64 -5.21 50.84
N LEU A 1014 -14.38 -4.60 49.91
CA LEU A 1014 -13.82 -3.85 48.79
C LEU A 1014 -13.74 -2.37 49.15
N ILE A 1015 -12.51 -1.85 49.21
CA ILE A 1015 -12.25 -0.46 49.60
C ILE A 1015 -11.61 0.28 48.43
N LEU A 1016 -12.31 1.30 47.92
CA LEU A 1016 -11.79 2.20 46.91
C LEU A 1016 -11.20 3.43 47.60
N PHE A 1017 -9.96 3.77 47.29
CA PHE A 1017 -9.30 4.95 47.83
C PHE A 1017 -8.43 5.65 46.80
N ARG A 1018 -8.01 6.88 47.11
CA ARG A 1018 -7.15 7.70 46.26
C ARG A 1018 -6.19 8.55 47.09
N GLU A 1019 -5.19 9.14 46.47
CA GLU A 1019 -4.29 10.12 47.11
C GLU A 1019 -5.07 11.37 47.55
N SER A 1020 -4.77 11.89 48.75
CA SER A 1020 -5.39 13.10 49.29
C SER A 1020 -5.04 14.34 48.45
N LYS A 1021 -6.04 15.17 48.15
CA LYS A 1021 -5.86 16.39 47.34
C LYS A 1021 -6.46 17.61 48.01
N TYR A 1022 -5.73 18.72 47.98
CA TYR A 1022 -6.19 20.01 48.46
C TYR A 1022 -6.27 21.01 47.33
N PHE A 1023 -7.48 21.51 47.06
CA PHE A 1023 -7.73 22.55 46.09
C PHE A 1023 -8.41 23.74 46.77
N ASN A 1024 -8.05 24.95 46.36
CA ASN A 1024 -8.85 26.13 46.69
C ASN A 1024 -10.11 26.11 45.83
N ASN A 1025 -11.25 25.72 46.40
CA ASN A 1025 -12.52 25.58 45.69
C ASN A 1025 -13.36 26.85 45.84
N LYS A 1026 -13.98 27.29 44.75
CA LYS A 1026 -15.05 28.29 44.77
C LYS A 1026 -16.40 27.58 44.93
N PHE A 1027 -17.24 28.03 45.85
CA PHE A 1027 -18.54 27.43 46.14
C PHE A 1027 -19.67 28.28 45.57
N ILE A 1028 -20.61 27.67 44.83
CA ILE A 1028 -21.72 28.36 44.17
C ILE A 1028 -23.03 27.60 44.47
N GLU A 1029 -24.03 28.29 45.02
CA GLU A 1029 -25.36 27.70 45.22
C GLU A 1029 -26.13 27.67 43.91
N VAL A 1030 -26.61 26.50 43.51
CA VAL A 1030 -27.49 26.33 42.35
C VAL A 1030 -28.94 26.36 42.81
N SER A 1031 -29.75 27.15 42.10
CA SER A 1031 -31.19 27.27 42.30
C SER A 1031 -31.91 27.35 40.97
N SER A 1032 -33.02 26.61 40.83
CA SER A 1032 -33.89 26.64 39.65
C SER A 1032 -34.77 27.90 39.51
N ASN A 1033 -34.82 28.78 40.52
CA ASN A 1033 -35.77 29.90 40.54
C ASN A 1033 -35.36 31.12 39.69
N HIS A 1034 -34.10 31.56 39.77
CA HIS A 1034 -33.67 32.84 39.16
C HIS A 1034 -32.35 32.77 38.37
N PHE A 1035 -31.68 31.62 38.29
CA PHE A 1035 -30.43 31.40 37.53
C PHE A 1035 -29.31 32.45 37.76
N GLU A 1036 -29.36 33.23 38.85
CA GLU A 1036 -28.40 34.30 39.17
C GLU A 1036 -26.97 33.78 39.38
N TRP A 1037 -26.83 32.50 39.71
CA TRP A 1037 -25.56 31.78 39.84
C TRP A 1037 -24.87 31.52 38.47
N LEU A 1038 -25.60 31.60 37.35
CA LEU A 1038 -25.11 31.18 36.04
C LEU A 1038 -23.96 32.07 35.51
N PRO A 1039 -24.02 33.41 35.54
CA PRO A 1039 -22.90 34.26 35.10
C PRO A 1039 -21.65 34.04 35.95
N GLU A 1040 -21.82 33.80 37.25
CA GLU A 1040 -20.72 33.51 38.17
C GLU A 1040 -20.04 32.17 37.83
N LEU A 1041 -20.84 31.15 37.55
CA LEU A 1041 -20.35 29.84 37.13
C LEU A 1041 -19.63 29.93 35.77
N GLN A 1042 -20.22 30.60 34.78
CA GLN A 1042 -19.61 30.81 33.47
C GLN A 1042 -18.25 31.51 33.55
N ASN A 1043 -18.14 32.54 34.39
CA ASN A 1043 -16.86 33.22 34.59
C ASN A 1043 -15.82 32.30 35.25
N SER A 1044 -16.24 31.49 36.22
CA SER A 1044 -15.37 30.54 36.92
C SER A 1044 -14.88 29.42 35.99
N LEU A 1045 -15.71 28.97 35.05
CA LEU A 1045 -15.36 28.01 33.99
C LEU A 1045 -14.35 28.58 32.99
N LYS A 1046 -14.53 29.84 32.55
CA LYS A 1046 -13.56 30.54 31.68
C LYS A 1046 -12.18 30.68 32.31
N GLN A 1047 -12.13 30.77 33.64
CA GLN A 1047 -10.89 30.86 34.41
C GLN A 1047 -10.31 29.48 34.79
N GLU A 1048 -10.93 28.39 34.35
CA GLU A 1048 -10.60 27.00 34.72
C GLU A 1048 -10.41 26.77 36.23
N SER A 1049 -11.23 27.46 37.04
CA SER A 1049 -11.16 27.38 38.50
C SER A 1049 -11.73 26.06 39.02
N ASN A 1050 -11.29 25.61 40.21
CA ASN A 1050 -11.95 24.51 40.91
C ASN A 1050 -13.27 25.02 41.48
N VAL A 1051 -14.40 24.51 40.99
CA VAL A 1051 -15.73 24.98 41.39
C VAL A 1051 -16.53 23.83 41.99
N VAL A 1052 -17.13 24.08 43.14
CA VAL A 1052 -18.09 23.20 43.80
C VAL A 1052 -19.45 23.87 43.74
N VAL A 1053 -20.36 23.31 42.93
CA VAL A 1053 -21.75 23.72 42.92
C VAL A 1053 -22.52 22.93 43.98
N TYR A 1054 -23.47 23.54 44.68
CA TYR A 1054 -24.28 22.82 45.65
C TYR A 1054 -25.75 23.19 45.58
N SER A 1055 -26.60 22.24 45.93
CA SER A 1055 -28.03 22.44 46.15
C SER A 1055 -28.43 21.71 47.42
N GLN A 1056 -29.15 22.40 48.30
CA GLN A 1056 -29.57 21.90 49.61
C GLN A 1056 -31.08 22.07 49.77
N ASN A 1057 -31.75 21.02 50.22
CA ASN A 1057 -33.20 20.96 50.46
C ASN A 1057 -34.05 21.30 49.22
N ARG A 1058 -33.53 21.04 48.02
CA ARG A 1058 -34.18 21.28 46.72
C ARG A 1058 -33.99 20.09 45.79
N GLU A 1059 -34.76 19.03 45.99
CA GLU A 1059 -34.59 17.75 45.26
C GLU A 1059 -34.75 17.88 43.73
N LEU A 1060 -35.50 18.88 43.26
CA LEU A 1060 -35.85 19.06 41.84
C LEU A 1060 -34.90 19.99 41.06
N ASP A 1061 -33.81 20.46 41.65
CA ASP A 1061 -32.87 21.39 40.97
C ASP A 1061 -32.04 20.75 39.84
N GLY A 1062 -32.08 19.42 39.66
CA GLY A 1062 -31.42 18.74 38.53
C GLY A 1062 -29.88 18.85 38.51
N ILE A 1063 -29.26 19.20 39.65
CA ILE A 1063 -27.83 19.53 39.75
C ILE A 1063 -26.88 18.43 39.24
N ILE A 1064 -27.24 17.15 39.43
CA ILE A 1064 -26.43 16.01 38.97
C ILE A 1064 -26.35 15.99 37.44
N GLY A 1065 -27.49 16.18 36.75
CA GLY A 1065 -27.55 16.22 35.29
C GLY A 1065 -26.76 17.41 34.74
N LEU A 1066 -26.92 18.59 35.36
CA LEU A 1066 -26.17 19.80 35.02
C LEU A 1066 -24.65 19.56 35.09
N VAL A 1067 -24.16 18.97 36.18
CA VAL A 1067 -22.73 18.70 36.38
C VAL A 1067 -22.19 17.64 35.44
N ASN A 1068 -22.97 16.60 35.13
CA ASN A 1068 -22.60 15.58 34.14
C ASN A 1068 -22.40 16.18 32.74
N CYS A 1069 -23.24 17.14 32.33
CA CYS A 1069 -23.06 17.88 31.09
C CYS A 1069 -21.79 18.76 31.14
N MET A 1070 -21.70 19.65 32.14
CA MET A 1070 -20.61 20.63 32.23
C MET A 1070 -19.23 19.98 32.34
N ARG A 1071 -19.10 18.86 33.05
CA ARG A 1071 -17.81 18.17 33.18
C ARG A 1071 -17.23 17.68 31.85
N ARG A 1072 -18.07 17.51 30.81
CA ARG A 1072 -17.65 17.14 29.45
C ARG A 1072 -17.45 18.34 28.52
N GLU A 1073 -17.71 19.57 29.00
CA GLU A 1073 -17.48 20.80 28.26
C GLU A 1073 -16.07 21.38 28.52
N PRO A 1074 -15.52 22.17 27.58
CA PRO A 1074 -14.24 22.85 27.78
C PRO A 1074 -14.21 23.69 29.06
N GLY A 1075 -13.20 23.48 29.91
CA GLY A 1075 -13.04 24.18 31.20
C GLY A 1075 -13.86 23.60 32.36
N GLY A 1076 -14.75 22.65 32.11
CA GLY A 1076 -15.67 22.09 33.12
C GLY A 1076 -15.17 20.85 33.88
N SER A 1077 -14.02 20.28 33.51
CA SER A 1077 -13.49 19.04 34.11
C SER A 1077 -13.24 19.12 35.63
N LYS A 1078 -13.07 20.35 36.16
CA LYS A 1078 -12.82 20.63 37.58
C LYS A 1078 -14.11 20.91 38.39
N VAL A 1079 -15.28 20.88 37.76
CA VAL A 1079 -16.56 21.12 38.44
C VAL A 1079 -16.99 19.89 39.23
N LYS A 1080 -17.44 20.10 40.46
CA LYS A 1080 -17.95 19.07 41.37
C LYS A 1080 -19.29 19.51 41.94
N CYS A 1081 -20.11 18.58 42.40
CA CYS A 1081 -21.38 18.93 43.04
C CYS A 1081 -21.61 18.32 44.42
N PHE A 1082 -22.36 19.05 45.24
CA PHE A 1082 -22.95 18.61 46.49
C PHE A 1082 -24.48 18.71 46.36
N PHE A 1083 -25.14 17.56 46.40
CA PHE A 1083 -26.59 17.47 46.35
C PHE A 1083 -27.10 16.94 47.69
N ILE A 1084 -27.66 17.83 48.49
CA ILE A 1084 -28.05 17.57 49.88
C ILE A 1084 -29.58 17.53 49.91
N VAL A 1085 -30.13 16.32 49.97
CA VAL A 1085 -31.56 16.07 49.87
C VAL A 1085 -32.22 16.06 51.24
N ASP A 1086 -31.55 15.44 52.22
CA ASP A 1086 -32.04 15.32 53.60
C ASP A 1086 -31.65 16.52 54.48
N ASP A 1087 -32.26 16.58 55.67
CA ASP A 1087 -31.90 17.56 56.70
C ASP A 1087 -30.44 17.40 57.15
N ALA A 1088 -29.66 18.45 56.93
CA ALA A 1088 -28.22 18.52 57.21
C ALA A 1088 -27.87 19.97 57.61
N PRO A 1089 -26.73 20.20 58.30
CA PRO A 1089 -26.28 21.55 58.61
C PRO A 1089 -26.24 22.43 57.35
N LYS A 1090 -26.55 23.73 57.46
CA LYS A 1090 -26.44 24.65 56.30
C LYS A 1090 -25.06 24.50 55.66
N PHE A 1091 -25.01 24.40 54.33
CA PHE A 1091 -23.75 24.20 53.60
C PHE A 1091 -22.71 25.24 54.00
N ASP A 1092 -21.64 24.75 54.64
CA ASP A 1092 -20.50 25.55 55.08
C ASP A 1092 -19.22 24.73 54.86
N PRO A 1093 -18.30 25.16 53.98
CA PRO A 1093 -17.05 24.43 53.72
C PRO A 1093 -16.11 24.37 54.93
N LEU A 1094 -16.35 25.16 55.99
CA LEU A 1094 -15.59 25.10 57.25
C LEU A 1094 -16.15 24.09 58.25
N ASN A 1095 -17.36 23.58 58.04
CA ASN A 1095 -17.95 22.56 58.90
C ASN A 1095 -17.31 21.20 58.64
N SER A 1096 -16.92 20.49 59.71
CA SER A 1096 -16.25 19.18 59.62
C SER A 1096 -17.04 18.17 58.78
N PHE A 1097 -18.37 18.21 58.86
CA PHE A 1097 -19.27 17.36 58.08
C PHE A 1097 -19.05 17.48 56.56
N TYR A 1098 -18.82 18.68 56.05
CA TYR A 1098 -18.55 18.92 54.63
C TYR A 1098 -17.06 18.81 54.31
N GLN A 1099 -16.17 19.20 55.22
CA GLN A 1099 -14.72 19.12 55.01
C GLN A 1099 -14.25 17.69 54.69
N ASP A 1100 -14.75 16.70 55.42
CA ASP A 1100 -14.35 15.32 55.21
C ASP A 1100 -14.81 14.79 53.85
N GLN A 1101 -15.98 15.23 53.36
CA GLN A 1101 -16.45 14.87 52.04
C GLN A 1101 -15.74 15.66 50.92
N ILE A 1102 -15.38 16.93 51.15
CA ILE A 1102 -14.63 17.76 50.21
C ILE A 1102 -13.23 17.17 49.97
N LYS A 1103 -12.55 16.65 51.01
CA LYS A 1103 -11.23 16.00 50.91
C LYS A 1103 -11.23 14.82 49.93
N LYS A 1104 -12.31 14.03 49.88
CA LYS A 1104 -12.46 12.89 48.93
C LYS A 1104 -12.44 13.32 47.47
N CYS A 1105 -12.69 14.61 47.18
CA CYS A 1105 -12.56 15.22 45.87
C CYS A 1105 -13.37 14.48 44.77
N LEU A 1106 -14.59 14.04 45.10
CA LEU A 1106 -15.49 13.37 44.15
C LEU A 1106 -16.24 14.38 43.27
N ALA A 1107 -16.49 13.96 42.03
CA ALA A 1107 -17.30 14.67 41.05
C ALA A 1107 -18.72 14.94 41.53
N VAL A 1108 -19.37 13.92 42.07
CA VAL A 1108 -20.75 13.97 42.55
C VAL A 1108 -20.77 13.49 44.00
N ASN A 1109 -21.35 14.30 44.88
CA ASN A 1109 -21.52 13.99 46.30
C ASN A 1109 -22.99 14.16 46.63
N VAL A 1110 -23.67 13.07 47.02
CA VAL A 1110 -25.08 13.09 47.36
C VAL A 1110 -25.25 12.72 48.83
N TYR A 1111 -26.02 13.51 49.56
CA TYR A 1111 -26.44 13.18 50.92
C TYR A 1111 -27.94 12.87 50.91
N LYS A 1112 -28.27 11.59 51.12
CA LYS A 1112 -29.64 11.06 51.11
C LYS A 1112 -29.73 9.83 52.03
N ASN A 1113 -30.87 9.64 52.67
CA ASN A 1113 -31.11 8.67 53.74
C ASN A 1113 -30.07 8.70 54.87
N GLY A 1114 -29.65 9.90 55.30
CA GLY A 1114 -28.67 10.10 56.38
C GLY A 1114 -27.25 9.61 56.07
N LYS A 1115 -26.93 9.34 54.79
CA LYS A 1115 -25.62 8.83 54.35
C LYS A 1115 -25.09 9.59 53.14
N TRP A 1116 -23.76 9.68 53.03
CA TRP A 1116 -23.09 10.11 51.81
C TRP A 1116 -23.03 8.96 50.80
N GLY A 1117 -23.33 9.26 49.54
CA GLY A 1117 -23.37 8.29 48.45
C GLY A 1117 -23.41 8.96 47.10
N THR A 1118 -23.75 8.17 46.08
CA THR A 1118 -23.89 8.62 44.69
C THR A 1118 -25.02 7.85 43.99
N TYR A 1119 -25.66 8.46 42.99
CA TYR A 1119 -26.58 7.73 42.13
C TYR A 1119 -25.82 6.95 41.06
N ARG A 1120 -26.20 5.69 40.84
CA ARG A 1120 -25.46 4.77 39.95
C ARG A 1120 -26.40 3.95 39.08
N HIS A 1121 -25.90 3.58 37.91
CA HIS A 1121 -26.60 2.77 36.92
C HIS A 1121 -26.34 1.29 37.22
N LEU A 1122 -27.38 0.54 37.54
CA LEU A 1122 -27.32 -0.91 37.76
C LEU A 1122 -28.12 -1.62 36.68
N LEU A 1123 -27.74 -2.84 36.31
CA LEU A 1123 -28.54 -3.63 35.38
C LEU A 1123 -29.93 -3.92 35.97
N LEU A 1124 -30.95 -3.82 35.13
CA LEU A 1124 -32.30 -4.26 35.46
C LEU A 1124 -32.29 -5.80 35.52
N GLU A 1125 -32.77 -6.38 36.62
CA GLU A 1125 -32.93 -7.84 36.72
C GLU A 1125 -33.90 -8.30 35.62
N GLU A 1126 -33.64 -9.46 34.99
CA GLU A 1126 -34.58 -10.05 34.03
C GLU A 1126 -35.95 -10.12 34.69
N LEU A 1127 -36.91 -9.37 34.13
CA LEU A 1127 -38.30 -9.47 34.53
C LEU A 1127 -38.67 -10.94 34.34
N LYS A 1128 -38.86 -11.68 35.44
CA LYS A 1128 -39.50 -13.00 35.37
C LYS A 1128 -40.78 -12.78 34.59
N GLU A 1129 -40.95 -13.51 33.48
CA GLU A 1129 -42.21 -13.51 32.73
C GLU A 1129 -43.34 -13.67 33.75
N VAL A 1130 -44.19 -12.65 33.85
CA VAL A 1130 -45.42 -12.76 34.60
C VAL A 1130 -46.30 -13.66 33.75
N GLU A 1131 -46.51 -14.91 34.20
CA GLU A 1131 -47.37 -15.90 33.55
C GLU A 1131 -48.76 -15.36 33.19
#